data_AF-A0A6D2J187-F1
#
_entry.id   AF-A0A6D2J187-F1
#
_cell.length_a   1.000
_cell.length_b   1.000
_cell.length_c   1.000
_cell.angle_alpha   90.00
_cell.angle_beta   90.00
_cell.angle_gamma   90.00
#
_symmetry.space_group_name_H-M   'P 1'
#
loop_
_entity.id
_entity.type
_entity.pdbx_description
1 polymer ?
#
loop_
_entity_poly.entity_id
_entity_poly.type
_entity_poly.pdbx_seq_one_letter_code
_entity_poly.pdbx_strand_id
1 'polypeptide(L)'
;MADVSIKKISPKLGGERGTRNPRGPSSSHDLVEQMEFLYVELTKVEHVPQTCIPIVDITLGNYNSSTRDLPVRPNWEWNQVFAFDKSKADVLSFSLKDGYTNTEIGKRSFKLPADIPSRVPPDARIAATNYDMQNTGMKLVMSIWFGTQADEVYSTAWFSDTCGVSASCVKNTRPNIYLAPMLCYLRVTIVSGHDLISHDGRRPPSAFVEVQVGEQKLKTGISTGSNPSWNQDLIFVASEPSIREKTSKILPILNNPDPYRFCHCDIKLPDNPQPAGDTRRFASKLIVKLATDQTYHVFDECSQYCSDYRPFAKGLWPGVLGKLEVGILGATGLTPMKNSQFQRHAYTVAKYGNKWARTRTVVNNASPKWNEQCSWDIYEKCTVFTIGLYDNHQLVVNSGLDDVPIGKVRIPLSKLDWNKIYTGSFPILVLGKEGLKKTGEIQLAIRCAIPPPAWLFFSPSYFLATSPFRWMLPKSHYKAPLGLLQYEDLRSKAVEVICFNLNKTVPKLRNEVVKDMLKPRSKRFSMRRTIANFERLCRFFMWLYGPYAWLDANLVSTTDVGRKAVTFGVCFLLVVGHRFFLWLLVDWWLYAYIGGVYILYRVYKLRTVAFNMIMNRSNPATPLVLVDLKLSKLDSPNLDILDEEFDSMPSSESDVYVLRMRYDRMRKMGEKIMLLVGDFASQCERLQASWRLCTDHIVVVICLVFLGYGVLRLLQSETEYVFKSVLLLFISYWLKFPWHRYGLPSATKNYIRRFSSHEDLIIT
;
A
#
# COMPACT_ATOMS: atom_id res chain seq x y z
N MET A 1 19.56 24.41 -0.24
CA MET A 1 19.06 23.10 0.22
C MET A 1 17.55 23.17 0.27
N ALA A 2 16.84 22.34 -0.50
CA ALA A 2 15.38 22.28 -0.41
C ALA A 2 14.99 21.69 0.94
N ASP A 3 14.02 22.30 1.63
CA ASP A 3 13.46 21.75 2.85
C ASP A 3 12.59 20.52 2.51
N VAL A 4 13.16 19.33 2.70
CA VAL A 4 12.56 18.01 2.38
C VAL A 4 11.97 17.34 3.63
N SER A 5 11.97 18.05 4.77
CA SER A 5 11.32 17.58 5.98
C SER A 5 9.79 17.67 5.89
N ILE A 6 9.10 16.78 6.59
CA ILE A 6 7.63 16.85 6.70
C ILE A 6 7.29 18.02 7.61
N LYS A 7 6.52 18.98 7.08
CA LYS A 7 6.10 20.16 7.82
C LYS A 7 4.81 19.84 8.55
N LYS A 8 4.79 20.01 9.87
CA LYS A 8 3.55 19.86 10.64
C LYS A 8 2.58 20.98 10.27
N ILE A 9 1.33 20.63 10.01
CA ILE A 9 0.25 21.59 9.75
C ILE A 9 -0.82 21.48 10.83
N SER A 10 -1.51 22.57 11.10
CA SER A 10 -2.65 22.64 12.03
C SER A 10 -3.92 23.12 11.30
N PRO A 11 -4.49 22.28 10.42
CA PRO A 11 -5.74 22.59 9.73
C PRO A 11 -6.91 22.67 10.73
N LYS A 12 -7.94 23.44 10.40
CA LYS A 12 -9.16 23.55 11.22
C LYS A 12 -10.06 22.35 10.94
N LEU A 13 -9.78 21.25 11.60
CA LEU A 13 -10.52 19.99 11.40
C LEU A 13 -11.95 20.09 11.96
N GLY A 14 -12.92 19.48 11.26
CA GLY A 14 -14.35 19.56 11.61
C GLY A 14 -14.69 19.14 13.05
N GLY A 15 -13.87 18.31 13.68
CA GLY A 15 -14.04 17.89 15.08
C GLY A 15 -13.83 18.99 16.13
N GLU A 16 -13.33 20.18 15.76
CA GLU A 16 -13.07 21.27 16.71
C GLU A 16 -14.29 22.20 16.97
N ARG A 17 -15.34 22.15 16.14
CA ARG A 17 -16.58 22.94 16.32
C ARG A 17 -17.71 22.13 16.96
N GLY A 18 -17.44 21.59 18.14
CA GLY A 18 -18.43 20.94 18.99
C GLY A 18 -17.82 20.68 20.36
N THR A 19 -18.58 20.91 21.43
CA THR A 19 -18.18 20.71 22.84
C THR A 19 -17.21 19.55 22.98
N ARG A 20 -15.94 19.88 23.33
CA ARG A 20 -14.87 19.01 23.83
C ARG A 20 -15.34 17.56 24.00
N ASN A 21 -15.36 16.74 22.94
CA ASN A 21 -15.79 15.36 23.07
C ASN A 21 -14.59 14.57 23.60
N PRO A 22 -14.54 14.18 24.90
CA PRO A 22 -13.35 13.55 25.48
C PRO A 22 -13.09 12.15 24.92
N ARG A 23 -13.99 11.62 24.07
CA ARG A 23 -13.91 10.31 23.43
C ARG A 23 -13.39 10.33 21.98
N GLY A 24 -12.99 11.50 21.48
CA GLY A 24 -12.42 11.65 20.14
C GLY A 24 -13.46 11.81 19.02
N PRO A 25 -13.00 11.97 17.77
CA PRO A 25 -13.87 12.23 16.62
C PRO A 25 -14.82 11.05 16.35
N SER A 26 -16.10 11.38 16.14
CA SER A 26 -17.25 10.47 16.09
C SER A 26 -17.93 10.40 14.72
N SER A 27 -17.52 11.26 13.77
CA SER A 27 -18.08 11.32 12.42
C SER A 27 -17.05 10.90 11.34
N SER A 28 -17.55 10.48 10.18
CA SER A 28 -16.75 10.10 9.01
C SER A 28 -16.03 11.26 8.31
N HIS A 29 -16.16 12.50 8.81
CA HIS A 29 -15.62 13.72 8.19
C HIS A 29 -14.75 14.57 9.14
N ASP A 30 -14.30 14.00 10.27
CA ASP A 30 -13.60 14.76 11.30
C ASP A 30 -12.11 15.03 10.99
N LEU A 31 -11.52 14.41 9.96
CA LEU A 31 -10.12 14.60 9.56
C LEU A 31 -9.93 15.59 8.41
N VAL A 32 -11.00 16.26 8.00
CA VAL A 32 -10.98 17.28 6.94
C VAL A 32 -11.53 18.59 7.44
N GLU A 33 -11.15 19.68 6.77
CA GLU A 33 -11.76 20.98 7.01
C GLU A 33 -13.18 20.96 6.44
N GLN A 34 -14.16 21.43 7.21
CA GLN A 34 -15.55 21.49 6.76
C GLN A 34 -15.68 22.61 5.71
N MET A 35 -15.99 22.24 4.46
CA MET A 35 -16.32 23.18 3.39
C MET A 35 -17.84 23.31 3.28
N GLU A 36 -18.28 24.55 3.09
CA GLU A 36 -19.69 24.87 2.82
C GLU A 36 -19.87 25.11 1.31
N PHE A 37 -20.76 24.32 0.72
CA PHE A 37 -21.12 24.42 -0.69
C PHE A 37 -22.56 24.90 -0.82
N LEU A 38 -22.79 25.72 -1.84
CA LEU A 38 -24.12 26.03 -2.34
C LEU A 38 -24.46 25.00 -3.42
N TYR A 39 -25.39 24.11 -3.14
CA TYR A 39 -25.89 23.15 -4.10
C TYR A 39 -27.11 23.70 -4.83
N VAL A 40 -27.12 23.50 -6.14
CA VAL A 40 -28.26 23.78 -7.01
C VAL A 40 -28.55 22.54 -7.83
N GLU A 41 -29.68 21.88 -7.56
CA GLU A 41 -30.16 20.76 -8.35
C GLU A 41 -31.20 21.24 -9.36
N LEU A 42 -30.82 21.20 -10.63
CA LEU A 42 -31.68 21.55 -11.76
C LEU A 42 -32.38 20.29 -12.26
N THR A 43 -33.70 20.24 -12.08
CA THR A 43 -34.50 19.08 -12.51
C THR A 43 -34.98 19.27 -13.94
N LYS A 44 -35.82 20.28 -14.20
CA LYS A 44 -36.44 20.53 -15.50
C LYS A 44 -36.92 21.98 -15.70
N VAL A 45 -37.27 22.32 -16.94
CA VAL A 45 -38.04 23.53 -17.27
C VAL A 45 -39.42 23.10 -17.77
N GLU A 46 -40.47 23.72 -17.24
CA GLU A 46 -41.86 23.52 -17.65
C GLU A 46 -42.36 24.69 -18.51
N HIS A 47 -43.36 24.43 -19.36
CA HIS A 47 -43.99 25.39 -20.26
C HIS A 47 -43.06 25.93 -21.37
N VAL A 48 -42.19 25.07 -21.89
CA VAL A 48 -41.27 25.40 -22.99
C VAL A 48 -42.01 25.38 -24.34
N PRO A 49 -41.94 26.46 -25.15
CA PRO A 49 -42.46 26.46 -26.52
C PRO A 49 -41.72 25.44 -27.40
N GLN A 50 -42.43 24.76 -28.32
CA GLN A 50 -41.83 23.71 -29.18
C GLN A 50 -40.67 24.18 -30.06
N THR A 51 -40.52 25.50 -30.27
CA THR A 51 -39.48 26.10 -31.11
C THR A 51 -38.20 26.47 -30.35
N CYS A 52 -38.20 26.43 -29.01
CA CYS A 52 -37.11 26.92 -28.17
C CYS A 52 -36.27 25.75 -27.63
N ILE A 53 -34.94 25.92 -27.62
CA ILE A 53 -34.04 25.02 -26.87
C ILE A 53 -33.61 25.76 -25.60
N PRO A 54 -34.24 25.50 -24.44
CA PRO A 54 -33.91 26.21 -23.21
C PRO A 54 -32.50 25.82 -22.73
N ILE A 55 -31.63 26.81 -22.57
CA ILE A 55 -30.32 26.68 -21.93
C ILE A 55 -30.35 27.52 -20.65
N VAL A 56 -30.10 26.88 -19.51
CA VAL A 56 -29.92 27.57 -18.23
C VAL A 56 -28.44 27.81 -18.00
N ASP A 57 -28.06 29.08 -17.87
CA ASP A 57 -26.77 29.55 -17.41
C ASP A 57 -26.89 29.97 -15.94
N ILE A 58 -26.02 29.43 -15.10
CA ILE A 58 -25.96 29.70 -13.66
C ILE A 58 -24.68 30.47 -13.40
N THR A 59 -24.82 31.67 -12.86
CA THR A 59 -23.69 32.55 -12.55
C THR A 59 -23.64 32.84 -11.05
N LEU A 60 -22.48 32.58 -10.44
CA LEU A 60 -22.15 32.95 -9.07
C LEU A 60 -20.84 33.75 -9.08
N GLY A 61 -20.94 35.08 -9.01
CA GLY A 61 -19.79 35.97 -9.18
C GLY A 61 -19.11 35.77 -10.53
N ASN A 62 -17.83 35.37 -10.52
CA ASN A 62 -17.03 35.13 -11.74
C ASN A 62 -17.17 33.72 -12.32
N TYR A 63 -17.93 32.83 -11.67
CA TYR A 63 -18.11 31.45 -12.12
C TYR A 63 -19.42 31.32 -12.89
N ASN A 64 -19.35 30.79 -14.11
CA ASN A 64 -20.51 30.56 -14.97
C ASN A 64 -20.58 29.08 -15.36
N SER A 65 -21.63 28.36 -14.96
CA SER A 65 -21.89 27.00 -15.43
C SER A 65 -23.12 26.98 -16.31
N SER A 66 -23.01 26.35 -17.48
CA SER A 66 -24.11 26.25 -18.46
C SER A 66 -24.60 24.81 -18.60
N THR A 67 -25.91 24.68 -18.85
CA THR A 67 -26.54 23.41 -19.24
C THR A 67 -26.43 23.12 -20.74
N ARG A 68 -25.85 24.02 -21.54
CA ARG A 68 -25.71 23.92 -23.01
C ARG A 68 -25.17 22.57 -23.50
N ASP A 69 -24.16 22.06 -22.80
CA ASP A 69 -23.45 20.85 -23.22
C ASP A 69 -24.09 19.56 -22.66
N LEU A 70 -25.17 19.66 -21.86
CA LEU A 70 -25.83 18.50 -21.26
C LEU A 70 -26.77 17.81 -22.26
N PRO A 71 -26.82 16.46 -22.28
CA PRO A 71 -27.77 15.73 -23.11
C PRO A 71 -29.19 15.99 -22.62
N VAL A 72 -30.03 16.54 -23.50
CA VAL A 72 -31.44 16.82 -23.23
C VAL A 72 -32.23 15.51 -23.19
N ARG A 73 -32.89 15.22 -22.06
CA ARG A 73 -33.84 14.10 -21.93
C ARG A 73 -35.24 14.51 -22.40
N PRO A 74 -36.17 13.56 -22.64
CA PRO A 74 -37.58 13.90 -22.89
C PRO A 74 -38.10 14.85 -21.81
N ASN A 75 -38.89 15.85 -22.18
CA ASN A 75 -39.45 16.88 -21.29
C ASN A 75 -38.42 17.87 -20.68
N TRP A 76 -37.28 18.08 -21.32
CA TRP A 76 -36.25 19.04 -20.87
C TRP A 76 -35.77 18.77 -19.44
N GLU A 77 -35.59 17.49 -19.10
CA GLU A 77 -35.06 17.08 -17.80
C GLU A 77 -33.53 16.94 -17.86
N TRP A 78 -32.83 17.62 -16.95
CA TRP A 78 -31.37 17.46 -16.79
C TRP A 78 -31.02 16.58 -15.59
N ASN A 79 -31.70 16.77 -14.46
CA ASN A 79 -31.37 16.13 -13.17
C ASN A 79 -29.88 16.23 -12.84
N GLN A 80 -29.33 17.45 -12.97
CA GLN A 80 -27.92 17.74 -12.78
C GLN A 80 -27.76 18.68 -11.59
N VAL A 81 -26.82 18.33 -10.71
CA VAL A 81 -26.50 19.16 -9.54
C VAL A 81 -25.23 19.95 -9.81
N PHE A 82 -25.26 21.22 -9.46
CA PHE A 82 -24.14 22.15 -9.47
C PHE A 82 -23.75 22.46 -8.03
N ALA A 83 -22.46 22.54 -7.77
CA ALA A 83 -21.92 22.88 -6.46
C ALA A 83 -20.99 24.09 -6.59
N PHE A 84 -21.34 25.16 -5.89
CA PHE A 84 -20.54 26.36 -5.82
C PHE A 84 -19.94 26.52 -4.43
N ASP A 85 -18.73 27.04 -4.37
CA ASP A 85 -18.09 27.36 -3.10
C ASP A 85 -18.68 28.66 -2.54
N LYS A 86 -19.19 28.60 -1.30
CA LYS A 86 -19.85 29.73 -0.63
C LYS A 86 -18.94 30.95 -0.49
N SER A 87 -17.62 30.73 -0.39
CA SER A 87 -16.64 31.81 -0.14
C SER A 87 -16.46 32.79 -1.29
N LYS A 88 -17.07 32.55 -2.46
CA LYS A 88 -16.70 33.20 -3.72
C LYS A 88 -17.58 34.36 -4.17
N ALA A 89 -18.87 34.40 -3.81
CA ALA A 89 -19.76 35.53 -4.11
C ALA A 89 -21.06 35.48 -3.29
N ASP A 90 -21.82 36.57 -3.27
CA ASP A 90 -23.07 36.74 -2.49
C ASP A 90 -24.36 36.73 -3.32
N VAL A 91 -24.25 36.78 -4.65
CA VAL A 91 -25.39 36.83 -5.58
C VAL A 91 -25.32 35.65 -6.56
N LEU A 92 -26.36 34.82 -6.53
CA LEU A 92 -26.59 33.73 -7.47
C LEU A 92 -27.60 34.19 -8.52
N SER A 93 -27.30 34.07 -9.81
CA SER A 93 -28.27 34.35 -10.87
C SER A 93 -28.40 33.24 -11.90
N PHE A 94 -29.63 33.01 -12.32
CA PHE A 94 -30.03 32.07 -13.35
C PHE A 94 -30.52 32.85 -14.56
N SER A 95 -29.89 32.66 -15.71
CA SER A 95 -30.34 33.23 -16.99
C SER A 95 -30.76 32.09 -17.90
N LEU A 96 -32.01 32.12 -18.36
CA LEU A 96 -32.54 31.23 -19.37
C LEU A 96 -32.28 31.85 -20.75
N LYS A 97 -31.65 31.09 -21.64
CA LYS A 97 -31.32 31.50 -23.01
C LYS A 97 -31.92 30.52 -24.02
N ASP A 98 -32.19 31.00 -25.22
CA ASP A 98 -32.52 30.13 -26.35
C ASP A 98 -31.23 29.59 -26.99
N GLY A 99 -31.15 28.30 -27.26
CA GLY A 99 -29.98 27.65 -27.83
C GLY A 99 -29.67 28.04 -29.27
N TYR A 100 -30.66 28.49 -30.04
CA TYR A 100 -30.46 28.89 -31.45
C TYR A 100 -29.89 30.30 -31.58
N THR A 101 -30.50 31.27 -30.89
CA THR A 101 -30.17 32.69 -31.00
C THR A 101 -29.25 33.17 -29.88
N ASN A 102 -29.03 32.35 -28.84
CA ASN A 102 -28.31 32.70 -27.61
C ASN A 102 -28.87 33.95 -26.91
N THR A 103 -30.13 34.30 -27.18
CA THR A 103 -30.82 35.45 -26.59
C THR A 103 -31.31 35.10 -25.19
N GLU A 104 -31.11 35.99 -24.23
CA GLU A 104 -31.60 35.85 -22.86
C GLU A 104 -33.13 36.04 -22.83
N ILE A 105 -33.84 34.96 -22.52
CA ILE A 105 -35.31 34.90 -22.43
C ILE A 105 -35.77 35.46 -21.08
N GLY A 106 -35.06 35.13 -19.99
CA GLY A 106 -35.40 35.61 -18.66
C GLY A 106 -34.28 35.39 -17.64
N LYS A 107 -34.24 36.23 -16.61
CA LYS A 107 -33.23 36.19 -15.55
C LYS A 107 -33.88 36.19 -14.17
N ARG A 108 -33.30 35.43 -13.24
CA ARG A 108 -33.70 35.44 -11.83
C ARG A 108 -32.47 35.42 -10.93
N SER A 109 -32.44 36.29 -9.92
CA SER A 109 -31.31 36.45 -9.00
C SER A 109 -31.75 36.26 -7.55
N PHE A 110 -30.91 35.62 -6.74
CA PHE A 110 -31.12 35.36 -5.32
C PHE A 110 -29.98 35.97 -4.50
N LYS A 111 -30.30 36.51 -3.32
CA LYS A 111 -29.29 36.96 -2.35
C LYS A 111 -29.02 35.83 -1.34
N LEU A 112 -27.76 35.42 -1.24
CA LEU A 112 -27.36 34.19 -0.55
C LEU A 112 -27.77 34.04 0.94
N PRO A 113 -27.71 35.07 1.81
CA PRO A 113 -27.90 34.85 3.24
C PRO A 113 -29.36 34.82 3.72
N ALA A 114 -30.32 35.36 2.96
CA ALA A 114 -31.70 35.57 3.44
C ALA A 114 -32.70 34.51 2.93
N ASP A 115 -32.48 33.97 1.73
CA ASP A 115 -33.51 33.23 1.01
C ASP A 115 -33.24 31.71 0.92
N ILE A 116 -32.04 31.25 1.27
CA ILE A 116 -31.60 29.88 0.99
C ILE A 116 -31.41 29.07 2.29
N PRO A 117 -32.11 27.93 2.44
CA PRO A 117 -31.99 27.06 3.62
C PRO A 117 -30.64 26.33 3.66
N SER A 118 -30.18 26.01 4.87
CA SER A 118 -29.04 25.11 5.10
C SER A 118 -29.51 23.69 5.44
N ARG A 119 -28.73 22.70 5.03
CA ARG A 119 -28.97 21.28 5.23
C ARG A 119 -27.67 20.59 5.62
N VAL A 120 -27.71 19.75 6.65
CA VAL A 120 -26.60 18.88 7.00
C VAL A 120 -27.15 17.46 7.21
N PRO A 121 -26.60 16.42 6.55
CA PRO A 121 -27.02 15.05 6.81
C PRO A 121 -26.99 14.73 8.31
N PRO A 122 -28.05 14.13 8.88
CA PRO A 122 -29.08 13.32 8.23
C PRO A 122 -30.37 14.06 7.79
N ASP A 123 -30.38 15.40 7.76
CA ASP A 123 -31.58 16.17 7.39
C ASP A 123 -32.16 15.76 6.02
N ALA A 124 -33.50 15.75 5.94
CA ALA A 124 -34.25 15.40 4.73
C ALA A 124 -33.85 16.28 3.53
N ARG A 125 -33.96 15.74 2.31
CA ARG A 125 -33.70 16.49 1.07
C ARG A 125 -34.71 17.63 0.92
N ILE A 126 -34.23 18.76 0.42
CA ILE A 126 -35.08 19.92 0.13
C ILE A 126 -35.86 19.64 -1.15
N ALA A 127 -37.18 19.84 -1.10
CA ALA A 127 -38.04 19.64 -2.25
C ALA A 127 -37.74 20.65 -3.36
N ALA A 128 -37.86 20.22 -4.62
CA ALA A 128 -37.73 21.11 -5.77
C ALA A 128 -38.90 22.11 -5.80
N THR A 129 -38.59 23.37 -6.02
CA THR A 129 -39.54 24.48 -6.08
C THR A 129 -39.62 25.04 -7.50
N ASN A 130 -40.81 25.50 -7.86
CA ASN A 130 -41.08 26.07 -9.18
C ASN A 130 -40.82 27.59 -9.14
N TYR A 131 -39.81 28.04 -9.87
CA TYR A 131 -39.47 29.46 -9.98
C TYR A 131 -39.93 30.01 -11.33
N ASP A 132 -40.79 31.02 -11.29
CA ASP A 132 -41.21 31.74 -12.49
C ASP A 132 -40.08 32.62 -13.05
N MET A 133 -39.86 32.57 -14.36
CA MET A 133 -38.86 33.37 -15.07
C MET A 133 -39.50 34.67 -15.55
N GLN A 134 -38.93 35.81 -15.14
CA GLN A 134 -39.52 37.14 -15.35
C GLN A 134 -40.07 37.32 -16.77
N ASN A 135 -41.38 37.59 -16.85
CA ASN A 135 -42.13 37.99 -18.07
C ASN A 135 -42.25 36.95 -19.20
N THR A 136 -42.10 35.65 -18.94
CA THR A 136 -42.11 34.62 -20.01
C THR A 136 -43.15 33.51 -19.84
N GLY A 137 -43.67 33.32 -18.63
CA GLY A 137 -44.58 32.20 -18.30
C GLY A 137 -43.87 30.83 -18.19
N MET A 138 -42.55 30.78 -18.38
CA MET A 138 -41.74 29.56 -18.22
C MET A 138 -41.37 29.34 -16.76
N LYS A 139 -41.46 28.10 -16.29
CA LYS A 139 -41.16 27.75 -14.88
C LYS A 139 -39.92 26.88 -14.80
N LEU A 140 -38.93 27.33 -14.05
CA LEU A 140 -37.72 26.58 -13.75
C LEU A 140 -37.90 25.78 -12.46
N VAL A 141 -37.77 24.46 -12.53
CA VAL A 141 -37.93 23.56 -11.38
C VAL A 141 -36.54 23.22 -10.83
N MET A 142 -36.23 23.71 -9.63
CA MET A 142 -34.93 23.49 -9.00
C MET A 142 -35.00 23.48 -7.47
N SER A 143 -34.02 22.86 -6.83
CA SER A 143 -33.80 22.94 -5.39
C SER A 143 -32.45 23.62 -5.13
N ILE A 144 -32.41 24.53 -4.15
CA ILE A 144 -31.21 25.30 -3.78
C ILE A 144 -31.02 25.21 -2.27
N TRP A 145 -29.82 24.85 -1.82
CA TRP A 145 -29.50 24.76 -0.40
C TRP A 145 -28.01 24.93 -0.10
N PHE A 146 -27.69 25.34 1.13
CA PHE A 146 -26.34 25.21 1.65
C PHE A 146 -26.13 23.82 2.23
N GLY A 147 -25.07 23.15 1.81
CA GLY A 147 -24.67 21.85 2.34
C GLY A 147 -23.17 21.75 2.59
N THR A 148 -22.72 20.58 3.03
CA THR A 148 -21.31 20.28 3.28
C THR A 148 -20.82 19.19 2.33
N GLN A 149 -19.52 18.85 2.37
CA GLN A 149 -18.99 17.70 1.63
C GLN A 149 -19.56 16.34 2.07
N ALA A 150 -20.27 16.28 3.20
CA ALA A 150 -20.92 15.06 3.67
C ALA A 150 -22.27 14.78 2.98
N ASP A 151 -22.78 15.73 2.18
CA ASP A 151 -24.04 15.56 1.44
C ASP A 151 -23.92 14.46 0.38
N GLU A 152 -24.97 13.65 0.22
CA GLU A 152 -25.03 12.52 -0.71
C GLU A 152 -24.78 12.97 -2.15
N VAL A 153 -25.17 14.21 -2.46
CA VAL A 153 -25.13 14.80 -3.79
C VAL A 153 -23.71 15.26 -4.18
N TYR A 154 -22.80 15.41 -3.21
CA TYR A 154 -21.42 15.88 -3.43
C TYR A 154 -20.68 15.06 -4.51
N SER A 155 -20.84 13.73 -4.48
CA SER A 155 -20.18 12.83 -5.44
C SER A 155 -20.66 12.99 -6.90
N THR A 156 -21.88 13.50 -7.07
CA THR A 156 -22.53 13.68 -8.38
C THR A 156 -22.49 15.12 -8.90
N ALA A 157 -22.14 16.07 -8.03
CA ALA A 157 -22.21 17.49 -8.32
C ALA A 157 -21.16 17.95 -9.34
N TRP A 158 -21.53 18.94 -10.15
CA TRP A 158 -20.66 19.68 -11.04
C TRP A 158 -20.13 20.91 -10.30
N PHE A 159 -18.84 20.88 -9.96
CA PHE A 159 -18.21 21.96 -9.21
C PHE A 159 -17.91 23.19 -10.07
N SER A 160 -18.08 24.38 -9.50
CA SER A 160 -17.78 25.67 -10.14
C SER A 160 -16.36 25.79 -10.69
N ASP A 161 -15.39 25.14 -10.04
CA ASP A 161 -13.98 25.13 -10.45
C ASP A 161 -13.76 24.45 -11.80
N THR A 162 -14.73 23.64 -12.24
CA THR A 162 -14.69 22.89 -13.50
C THR A 162 -15.58 23.51 -14.59
N CYS A 163 -16.03 24.77 -14.45
CA CYS A 163 -16.98 25.33 -15.41
C CYS A 163 -16.39 25.61 -16.81
N GLY A 164 -15.07 25.67 -16.95
CA GLY A 164 -14.39 25.70 -18.25
C GLY A 164 -14.25 24.33 -18.95
N VAL A 165 -14.76 23.25 -18.35
CA VAL A 165 -14.70 21.89 -18.88
C VAL A 165 -16.02 21.54 -19.57
N SER A 166 -15.97 20.90 -20.74
CA SER A 166 -17.16 20.46 -21.47
C SER A 166 -17.98 19.44 -20.66
N ALA A 167 -19.32 19.47 -20.78
CA ALA A 167 -20.19 18.59 -19.98
C ALA A 167 -19.94 17.08 -20.20
N SER A 168 -19.47 16.67 -21.39
CA SER A 168 -19.06 15.29 -21.65
C SER A 168 -17.90 14.83 -20.75
N CYS A 169 -17.01 15.75 -20.38
CA CYS A 169 -15.81 15.49 -19.59
C CYS A 169 -16.02 15.70 -18.08
N VAL A 170 -17.13 16.31 -17.65
CA VAL A 170 -17.47 16.51 -16.22
C VAL A 170 -17.56 15.19 -15.45
N LYS A 171 -17.97 14.10 -16.11
CA LYS A 171 -17.96 12.77 -15.48
C LYS A 171 -16.56 12.41 -14.96
N ASN A 172 -15.50 12.84 -15.66
CA ASN A 172 -14.10 12.60 -15.34
C ASN A 172 -13.53 13.50 -14.24
N THR A 173 -14.29 14.47 -13.72
CA THR A 173 -13.85 15.33 -12.59
C THR A 173 -14.38 14.86 -11.25
N ARG A 174 -15.33 13.91 -11.22
CA ARG A 174 -16.02 13.46 -10.02
C ARG A 174 -15.13 12.64 -9.09
N PRO A 175 -15.26 12.78 -7.76
CA PRO A 175 -14.64 11.86 -6.82
C PRO A 175 -15.33 10.50 -6.89
N ASN A 176 -14.58 9.41 -6.70
CA ASN A 176 -15.15 8.07 -6.67
C ASN A 176 -14.29 7.08 -5.86
N ILE A 177 -14.94 6.05 -5.33
CA ILE A 177 -14.32 4.93 -4.65
C ILE A 177 -14.42 3.71 -5.57
N TYR A 178 -13.28 3.14 -5.95
CA TYR A 178 -13.23 1.92 -6.75
C TYR A 178 -12.90 0.71 -5.88
N LEU A 179 -13.56 -0.41 -6.17
CA LEU A 179 -13.25 -1.70 -5.57
C LEU A 179 -12.59 -2.57 -6.64
N ALA A 180 -11.28 -2.81 -6.46
CA ALA A 180 -10.56 -3.76 -7.29
C ALA A 180 -11.09 -5.18 -7.03
N PRO A 181 -11.25 -6.01 -8.07
CA PRO A 181 -11.73 -7.36 -7.91
C PRO A 181 -10.71 -8.20 -7.15
N MET A 182 -11.19 -9.15 -6.36
CA MET A 182 -10.32 -10.14 -5.75
C MET A 182 -9.72 -11.05 -6.83
N LEU A 183 -8.42 -11.30 -6.73
CA LEU A 183 -7.68 -12.13 -7.67
C LEU A 183 -7.37 -13.50 -7.05
N CYS A 184 -7.40 -14.55 -7.86
CA CYS A 184 -6.96 -15.89 -7.49
C CYS A 184 -6.03 -16.48 -8.54
N TYR A 185 -5.23 -17.46 -8.12
CA TYR A 185 -4.44 -18.27 -9.06
C TYR A 185 -5.31 -19.43 -9.56
N LEU A 186 -5.38 -19.56 -10.88
CA LEU A 186 -5.95 -20.71 -11.55
C LEU A 186 -4.81 -21.61 -12.00
N ARG A 187 -4.71 -22.80 -11.42
CA ARG A 187 -3.71 -23.81 -11.75
C ARG A 187 -4.30 -24.79 -12.75
N VAL A 188 -3.67 -24.88 -13.91
CA VAL A 188 -3.98 -25.82 -14.98
C VAL A 188 -2.82 -26.81 -15.07
N THR A 189 -2.99 -28.00 -14.51
CA THR A 189 -2.00 -29.07 -14.61
C THR A 189 -2.25 -29.88 -15.87
N ILE A 190 -1.31 -29.84 -16.80
CA ILE A 190 -1.36 -30.63 -18.03
C ILE A 190 -0.61 -31.92 -17.75
N VAL A 191 -1.36 -33.02 -17.65
CA VAL A 191 -0.83 -34.32 -17.19
C VAL A 191 -0.24 -35.06 -18.37
N SER A 192 -1.09 -35.50 -19.30
CA SER A 192 -0.67 -36.30 -20.45
C SER A 192 -1.63 -36.20 -21.62
N GLY A 193 -1.08 -36.40 -22.81
CA GLY A 193 -1.81 -36.66 -24.04
C GLY A 193 -1.83 -38.16 -24.31
N HIS A 194 -2.91 -38.65 -24.92
CA HIS A 194 -3.03 -40.03 -25.36
C HIS A 194 -3.42 -40.05 -26.84
N ASP A 195 -2.86 -41.02 -27.56
CA ASP A 195 -3.20 -41.34 -28.94
C ASP A 195 -3.03 -40.14 -29.90
N LEU A 196 -1.95 -39.37 -29.71
CA LEU A 196 -1.55 -38.31 -30.63
C LEU A 196 -1.00 -38.89 -31.92
N ILE A 197 -1.51 -38.42 -33.05
CA ILE A 197 -1.09 -38.87 -34.38
C ILE A 197 -0.17 -37.80 -34.98
N SER A 198 0.99 -38.23 -35.46
CA SER A 198 1.91 -37.39 -36.23
C SER A 198 1.45 -37.31 -37.69
N HIS A 199 1.53 -36.13 -38.30
CA HIS A 199 1.16 -35.93 -39.70
C HIS A 199 2.00 -36.79 -40.66
N ASP A 200 3.28 -36.99 -40.34
CA ASP A 200 4.22 -37.68 -41.25
C ASP A 200 4.24 -39.20 -41.10
N GLY A 201 3.54 -39.78 -40.11
CA GLY A 201 3.42 -41.22 -39.84
C GLY A 201 4.73 -41.98 -39.52
N ARG A 202 5.90 -41.42 -39.87
CA ARG A 202 7.25 -42.01 -39.78
C ARG A 202 8.04 -41.54 -38.56
N ARG A 203 7.59 -40.48 -37.88
CA ARG A 203 8.24 -39.90 -36.70
C ARG A 203 7.25 -39.81 -35.53
N PRO A 204 7.69 -40.08 -34.29
CA PRO A 204 6.85 -39.86 -33.11
C PRO A 204 6.44 -38.38 -33.04
N PRO A 205 5.17 -38.05 -32.73
CA PRO A 205 4.73 -36.67 -32.69
C PRO A 205 5.44 -35.93 -31.56
N SER A 206 5.98 -34.76 -31.86
CA SER A 206 6.46 -33.78 -30.89
C SER A 206 5.34 -32.78 -30.62
N ALA A 207 4.84 -32.71 -29.40
CA ALA A 207 3.69 -31.90 -29.05
C ALA A 207 3.96 -31.02 -27.84
N PHE A 208 3.41 -29.81 -27.88
CA PHE A 208 3.25 -28.94 -26.73
C PHE A 208 1.79 -28.46 -26.67
N VAL A 209 1.35 -28.10 -25.46
CA VAL A 209 0.00 -27.61 -25.22
C VAL A 209 0.08 -26.12 -24.92
N GLU A 210 -0.66 -25.32 -25.68
CA GLU A 210 -0.87 -23.90 -25.40
C GLU A 210 -2.22 -23.72 -24.71
N VAL A 211 -2.20 -23.16 -23.51
CA VAL A 211 -3.42 -22.84 -22.75
C VAL A 211 -3.60 -21.34 -22.71
N GLN A 212 -4.78 -20.89 -23.13
CA GLN A 212 -5.19 -19.49 -23.07
C GLN A 212 -6.32 -19.29 -22.07
N VAL A 213 -6.12 -18.36 -21.13
CA VAL A 213 -7.12 -17.90 -20.15
C VAL A 213 -7.23 -16.37 -20.25
N GLY A 214 -8.31 -15.89 -20.89
CA GLY A 214 -8.44 -14.48 -21.24
C GLY A 214 -7.35 -14.04 -22.23
N GLU A 215 -6.57 -13.01 -21.87
CA GLU A 215 -5.43 -12.52 -22.66
C GLU A 215 -4.11 -13.25 -22.32
N GLN A 216 -4.09 -14.08 -21.27
CA GLN A 216 -2.90 -14.81 -20.85
C GLN A 216 -2.76 -16.11 -21.66
N LYS A 217 -1.57 -16.33 -22.23
CA LYS A 217 -1.21 -17.55 -22.97
C LYS A 217 0.04 -18.15 -22.38
N LEU A 218 -0.02 -19.41 -21.96
CA LEU A 218 1.12 -20.17 -21.47
C LEU A 218 1.24 -21.48 -22.25
N LYS A 219 2.48 -21.94 -22.42
CA LYS A 219 2.80 -23.16 -23.19
C LYS A 219 3.55 -24.15 -22.32
N THR A 220 3.33 -25.44 -22.54
CA THR A 220 4.16 -26.49 -21.95
C THR A 220 5.49 -26.62 -22.68
N GLY A 221 6.43 -27.35 -22.06
CA GLY A 221 7.56 -27.91 -22.80
C GLY A 221 7.11 -28.84 -23.93
N ILE A 222 8.00 -29.04 -24.91
CA ILE A 222 7.79 -30.00 -25.99
C ILE A 222 8.05 -31.40 -25.44
N SER A 223 7.12 -32.33 -25.69
CA SER A 223 7.26 -33.75 -25.35
C SER A 223 7.05 -34.59 -26.61
N THR A 224 7.76 -35.71 -26.72
CA THR A 224 7.76 -36.56 -27.91
C THR A 224 7.11 -37.91 -27.62
N GLY A 225 6.38 -38.44 -28.61
CA GLY A 225 5.69 -39.73 -28.52
C GLY A 225 4.19 -39.62 -28.68
N SER A 226 3.54 -40.74 -29.00
CA SER A 226 2.07 -40.83 -29.16
C SER A 226 1.32 -40.56 -27.85
N ASN A 227 1.96 -40.83 -26.70
CA ASN A 227 1.40 -40.64 -25.36
C ASN A 227 2.32 -39.74 -24.51
N PRO A 228 2.46 -38.44 -24.82
CA PRO A 228 3.37 -37.58 -24.10
C PRO A 228 2.87 -37.30 -22.69
N SER A 229 3.77 -37.36 -21.72
CA SER A 229 3.55 -36.86 -20.36
C SER A 229 4.27 -35.53 -20.17
N TRP A 230 3.53 -34.48 -19.78
CA TRP A 230 4.12 -33.19 -19.44
C TRP A 230 4.23 -32.98 -17.94
N ASN A 231 3.20 -33.37 -17.17
CA ASN A 231 3.10 -33.15 -15.74
C ASN A 231 3.50 -31.72 -15.31
N GLN A 232 3.04 -30.72 -16.07
CA GLN A 232 3.43 -29.32 -15.89
C GLN A 232 2.25 -28.49 -15.38
N ASP A 233 2.49 -27.72 -14.32
CA ASP A 233 1.54 -26.76 -13.77
C ASP A 233 1.68 -25.40 -14.47
N LEU A 234 0.63 -24.97 -15.19
CA LEU A 234 0.51 -23.61 -15.71
C LEU A 234 -0.38 -22.79 -14.76
N ILE A 235 0.14 -21.68 -14.25
CA ILE A 235 -0.56 -20.83 -13.28
C ILE A 235 -1.01 -19.54 -13.99
N PHE A 236 -2.30 -19.24 -13.91
CA PHE A 236 -2.90 -18.03 -14.48
C PHE A 236 -3.49 -17.15 -13.37
N VAL A 237 -3.59 -15.84 -13.62
CA VAL A 237 -4.29 -14.91 -12.73
C VAL A 237 -5.72 -14.71 -13.21
N ALA A 238 -6.70 -14.96 -12.35
CA ALA A 238 -8.11 -14.79 -12.66
C ALA A 238 -8.81 -13.92 -11.60
N SER A 239 -9.83 -13.15 -12.00
CA SER A 239 -10.63 -12.33 -11.09
C SER A 239 -11.92 -13.03 -10.64
N GLU A 240 -12.36 -12.76 -9.41
CA GLU A 240 -13.62 -13.27 -8.81
C GLU A 240 -14.84 -13.16 -9.74
N PRO A 241 -15.17 -12.00 -10.35
CA PRO A 241 -16.34 -11.88 -11.23
C PRO A 241 -16.24 -12.79 -12.46
N SER A 242 -15.06 -12.89 -13.07
CA SER A 242 -14.82 -13.73 -14.25
C SER A 242 -15.03 -15.22 -13.96
N ILE A 243 -14.76 -15.63 -12.72
CA ILE A 243 -14.98 -17.00 -12.26
C ILE A 243 -16.46 -17.21 -11.97
N ARG A 244 -17.10 -16.33 -11.18
CA ARG A 244 -18.50 -16.47 -10.76
C ARG A 244 -19.51 -16.44 -11.92
N GLU A 245 -19.34 -15.53 -12.88
CA GLU A 245 -20.25 -15.42 -14.04
C GLU A 245 -20.18 -16.65 -14.96
N LYS A 246 -19.06 -17.38 -14.93
CA LYS A 246 -18.84 -18.55 -15.79
C LYS A 246 -19.04 -19.88 -15.05
N THR A 247 -18.82 -19.95 -13.73
CA THR A 247 -19.15 -21.15 -12.93
C THR A 247 -20.64 -21.34 -12.75
N SER A 248 -21.45 -20.28 -12.69
CA SER A 248 -22.92 -20.38 -12.71
C SER A 248 -23.45 -21.00 -14.02
N LYS A 249 -22.73 -20.84 -15.13
CA LYS A 249 -23.05 -21.47 -16.43
C LYS A 249 -22.58 -22.92 -16.55
N ILE A 250 -21.74 -23.43 -15.65
CA ILE A 250 -21.28 -24.84 -15.67
C ILE A 250 -22.36 -25.79 -15.12
N LEU A 251 -23.38 -25.27 -14.41
CA LEU A 251 -24.36 -26.07 -13.68
C LEU A 251 -25.71 -26.35 -14.38
N PRO A 252 -25.90 -26.06 -15.68
CA PRO A 252 -26.55 -27.05 -16.55
C PRO A 252 -26.06 -26.97 -18.00
N ILE A 253 -24.87 -27.48 -18.31
CA ILE A 253 -24.45 -27.72 -19.71
C ILE A 253 -23.96 -29.16 -19.81
N LEU A 254 -24.88 -30.11 -19.69
CA LEU A 254 -24.65 -31.48 -20.15
C LEU A 254 -25.25 -31.72 -21.55
N ASN A 255 -26.10 -30.82 -22.08
CA ASN A 255 -26.79 -31.01 -23.35
C ASN A 255 -26.77 -29.73 -24.22
N ASN A 256 -25.60 -29.33 -24.75
CA ASN A 256 -25.48 -28.76 -26.10
C ASN A 256 -24.02 -28.42 -26.47
N PRO A 257 -23.64 -28.53 -27.76
CA PRO A 257 -22.29 -28.26 -28.22
C PRO A 257 -22.17 -26.78 -28.65
N ASP A 258 -22.06 -25.85 -27.70
CA ASP A 258 -21.50 -24.53 -27.97
C ASP A 258 -20.76 -24.02 -26.72
N PRO A 259 -19.42 -24.07 -26.68
CA PRO A 259 -18.67 -23.80 -25.48
C PRO A 259 -18.18 -22.35 -25.46
N TYR A 260 -18.75 -21.51 -24.59
CA TYR A 260 -18.05 -20.33 -24.09
C TYR A 260 -16.92 -20.80 -23.16
N ARG A 261 -15.78 -21.17 -23.78
CA ARG A 261 -14.61 -21.83 -23.16
C ARG A 261 -13.94 -20.94 -22.11
N PHE A 262 -13.75 -21.49 -20.91
CA PHE A 262 -12.94 -20.87 -19.83
C PHE A 262 -11.43 -21.02 -20.08
N CYS A 263 -11.01 -22.06 -20.82
CA CYS A 263 -9.64 -22.29 -21.25
C CYS A 263 -9.66 -22.80 -22.69
N HIS A 264 -8.91 -22.17 -23.59
CA HIS A 264 -8.64 -22.71 -24.92
C HIS A 264 -7.32 -23.48 -24.83
N CYS A 265 -7.37 -24.80 -25.02
CA CYS A 265 -6.19 -25.65 -25.05
C CYS A 265 -5.96 -26.08 -26.49
N ASP A 266 -5.01 -25.45 -27.17
CA ASP A 266 -4.59 -25.85 -28.51
C ASP A 266 -3.35 -26.72 -28.42
N ILE A 267 -3.41 -27.92 -29.00
CA ILE A 267 -2.22 -28.74 -29.23
C ILE A 267 -1.65 -28.31 -30.58
N LYS A 268 -0.54 -27.57 -30.56
CA LYS A 268 0.16 -27.18 -31.78
C LYS A 268 1.28 -28.18 -32.03
N LEU A 269 1.17 -28.88 -33.16
CA LEU A 269 2.25 -29.70 -33.71
C LEU A 269 3.23 -28.77 -34.45
N PRO A 270 4.55 -29.02 -34.42
CA PRO A 270 5.55 -28.13 -34.97
C PRO A 270 5.49 -27.93 -36.49
N ASP A 271 4.80 -28.81 -37.22
CA ASP A 271 4.57 -28.68 -38.67
C ASP A 271 3.07 -28.57 -38.95
N ASN A 272 2.69 -27.51 -39.67
CA ASN A 272 1.33 -27.07 -39.97
C ASN A 272 0.66 -27.97 -41.03
N PRO A 273 -0.41 -28.73 -40.73
CA PRO A 273 -1.07 -29.55 -41.74
C PRO A 273 -2.51 -29.10 -42.04
N GLN A 274 -2.89 -29.13 -43.33
CA GLN A 274 -4.28 -29.05 -43.78
C GLN A 274 -5.01 -30.37 -43.44
N PRO A 275 -6.32 -30.34 -43.12
CA PRO A 275 -7.04 -31.54 -42.74
C PRO A 275 -7.35 -32.42 -43.96
N ALA A 276 -6.78 -33.63 -44.00
CA ALA A 276 -7.22 -34.71 -44.87
C ALA A 276 -8.11 -35.68 -44.07
N GLY A 277 -9.42 -35.68 -44.37
CA GLY A 277 -10.34 -36.80 -44.11
C GLY A 277 -11.06 -36.85 -42.75
N ASP A 278 -12.38 -36.99 -42.84
CA ASP A 278 -13.42 -37.35 -41.86
C ASP A 278 -13.34 -36.84 -40.41
N THR A 279 -14.22 -35.86 -40.14
CA THR A 279 -14.45 -35.11 -38.89
C THR A 279 -15.02 -35.91 -37.71
N ARG A 280 -14.97 -37.26 -37.72
CA ARG A 280 -15.68 -38.11 -36.74
C ARG A 280 -14.83 -39.13 -35.97
N ARG A 281 -13.51 -39.17 -36.10
CA ARG A 281 -12.65 -40.00 -35.23
C ARG A 281 -11.96 -39.14 -34.17
N PHE A 282 -12.54 -39.08 -32.96
CA PHE A 282 -11.88 -38.55 -31.76
C PHE A 282 -10.72 -39.50 -31.38
N ALA A 283 -9.57 -39.35 -32.04
CA ALA A 283 -8.43 -40.22 -31.84
C ALA A 283 -7.59 -39.81 -30.62
N SER A 284 -7.56 -38.54 -30.22
CA SER A 284 -6.66 -38.06 -29.17
C SER A 284 -7.37 -37.55 -27.91
N LYS A 285 -6.79 -37.84 -26.73
CA LYS A 285 -7.31 -37.40 -25.42
C LYS A 285 -6.26 -36.59 -24.67
N LEU A 286 -6.67 -35.46 -24.08
CA LEU A 286 -5.80 -34.64 -23.23
C LEU A 286 -6.33 -34.67 -21.78
N ILE A 287 -5.49 -35.09 -20.84
CA ILE A 287 -5.81 -35.08 -19.42
C ILE A 287 -5.32 -33.78 -18.80
N VAL A 288 -6.27 -32.95 -18.38
CA VAL A 288 -6.02 -31.67 -17.71
C VAL A 288 -6.69 -31.67 -16.34
N LYS A 289 -5.98 -31.20 -15.31
CA LYS A 289 -6.56 -30.94 -13.99
C LYS A 289 -6.67 -29.43 -13.79
N LEU A 290 -7.86 -28.97 -13.43
CA LEU A 290 -8.13 -27.58 -13.14
C LEU A 290 -8.33 -27.41 -11.63
N ALA A 291 -7.55 -26.52 -11.01
CA ALA A 291 -7.68 -26.20 -9.60
C ALA A 291 -7.64 -24.68 -9.37
N THR A 292 -8.55 -24.16 -8.57
CA THR A 292 -8.49 -22.77 -8.10
C THR A 292 -7.76 -22.72 -6.76
N ASP A 293 -6.63 -22.03 -6.73
CA ASP A 293 -5.78 -21.90 -5.54
C ASP A 293 -6.31 -20.78 -4.63
N GLN A 294 -7.40 -21.07 -3.90
CA GLN A 294 -8.09 -20.09 -3.06
C GLN A 294 -7.33 -19.70 -1.78
N THR A 295 -6.31 -20.48 -1.41
CA THR A 295 -5.52 -20.26 -0.20
C THR A 295 -4.37 -19.28 -0.39
N TYR A 296 -4.01 -18.98 -1.64
CA TYR A 296 -2.96 -18.03 -1.97
C TYR A 296 -3.47 -16.58 -1.94
N HIS A 297 -2.57 -15.67 -1.62
CA HIS A 297 -2.71 -14.25 -1.93
C HIS A 297 -2.07 -13.99 -3.29
N VAL A 298 -2.80 -13.37 -4.21
CA VAL A 298 -2.27 -12.94 -5.50
C VAL A 298 -1.69 -11.54 -5.34
N PHE A 299 -0.41 -11.40 -5.64
CA PHE A 299 0.27 -10.12 -5.53
C PHE A 299 0.02 -9.29 -6.78
N ASP A 300 -0.61 -8.13 -6.61
CA ASP A 300 -0.63 -7.03 -7.58
C ASP A 300 0.48 -6.00 -7.29
N GLU A 301 0.83 -5.86 -6.01
CA GLU A 301 1.90 -5.02 -5.48
C GLU A 301 3.20 -5.80 -5.23
N CYS A 302 4.29 -5.07 -5.10
CA CYS A 302 5.55 -5.65 -4.65
C CYS A 302 5.50 -5.95 -3.15
N SER A 303 6.10 -7.06 -2.73
CA SER A 303 6.10 -7.54 -1.32
C SER A 303 6.61 -6.51 -0.30
N GLN A 304 7.45 -5.55 -0.71
CA GLN A 304 7.98 -4.50 0.17
C GLN A 304 6.96 -3.40 0.47
N TYR A 305 6.03 -3.12 -0.44
CA TYR A 305 5.04 -2.05 -0.31
C TYR A 305 3.62 -2.58 -0.41
N CYS A 306 3.41 -3.81 0.04
CA CYS A 306 2.13 -4.46 -0.09
C CYS A 306 1.16 -3.91 0.96
N SER A 307 -0.02 -3.57 0.50
CA SER A 307 -1.12 -3.00 1.27
C SER A 307 -2.05 -4.07 1.83
N ASP A 308 -2.00 -5.29 1.30
CA ASP A 308 -2.85 -6.41 1.70
C ASP A 308 -2.12 -7.76 1.56
N TYR A 309 -2.33 -8.68 2.50
CA TYR A 309 -1.79 -10.03 2.45
C TYR A 309 -2.87 -11.11 2.53
N ARG A 310 -4.15 -10.73 2.42
CA ARG A 310 -5.28 -11.65 2.59
C ARG A 310 -5.34 -12.68 1.46
N PRO A 311 -5.65 -13.95 1.77
CA PRO A 311 -5.89 -14.96 0.75
C PRO A 311 -7.18 -14.67 -0.02
N PHE A 312 -7.36 -15.31 -1.18
CA PHE A 312 -8.59 -15.18 -1.95
C PHE A 312 -9.85 -15.65 -1.17
N ALA A 313 -9.76 -16.74 -0.41
CA ALA A 313 -10.88 -17.22 0.38
C ALA A 313 -11.18 -16.29 1.58
N LYS A 314 -12.36 -15.65 1.57
CA LYS A 314 -12.84 -14.75 2.65
C LYS A 314 -12.90 -15.43 4.02
N GLY A 315 -13.18 -16.74 4.07
CA GLY A 315 -13.20 -17.51 5.34
C GLY A 315 -11.82 -17.66 6.01
N LEU A 316 -10.73 -17.40 5.30
CA LEU A 316 -9.36 -17.44 5.84
C LEU A 316 -8.83 -16.06 6.26
N TRP A 317 -9.66 -15.02 6.18
CA TRP A 317 -9.23 -13.65 6.46
C TRP A 317 -8.93 -13.42 7.95
N PRO A 318 -7.97 -12.55 8.28
CA PRO A 318 -7.83 -12.03 9.63
C PRO A 318 -9.09 -11.27 10.06
N GLY A 319 -9.32 -11.23 11.38
CA GLY A 319 -10.20 -10.20 11.95
C GLY A 319 -9.63 -8.80 11.69
N VAL A 320 -10.50 -7.81 11.52
CA VAL A 320 -10.12 -6.41 11.31
C VAL A 320 -9.44 -5.89 12.59
N LEU A 321 -8.21 -5.38 12.46
CA LEU A 321 -7.45 -4.80 13.58
C LEU A 321 -7.91 -3.37 13.90
N GLY A 322 -8.29 -2.61 12.87
CA GLY A 322 -8.74 -1.23 13.00
C GLY A 322 -9.12 -0.60 11.67
N LYS A 323 -9.34 0.70 11.67
CA LYS A 323 -9.66 1.49 10.48
C LYS A 323 -8.57 2.52 10.22
N LEU A 324 -8.09 2.56 8.98
CA LEU A 324 -7.24 3.64 8.48
C LEU A 324 -8.16 4.74 7.96
N GLU A 325 -8.06 5.92 8.54
CA GLU A 325 -8.79 7.10 8.08
C GLU A 325 -7.79 8.14 7.58
N VAL A 326 -8.04 8.67 6.39
CA VAL A 326 -7.18 9.64 5.74
C VAL A 326 -8.02 10.79 5.22
N GLY A 327 -7.78 11.99 5.72
CA GLY A 327 -8.21 13.25 5.15
C GLY A 327 -7.20 13.75 4.14
N ILE A 328 -7.59 13.80 2.87
CA ILE A 328 -6.81 14.38 1.77
C ILE A 328 -7.19 15.86 1.67
N LEU A 329 -6.38 16.74 2.24
CA LEU A 329 -6.70 18.16 2.38
C LEU A 329 -6.46 18.90 1.06
N GLY A 330 -5.23 18.82 0.55
CA GLY A 330 -4.83 19.59 -0.63
C GLY A 330 -3.38 19.33 -1.02
N ALA A 331 -2.90 20.07 -2.02
CA ALA A 331 -1.49 20.12 -2.37
C ALA A 331 -1.04 21.58 -2.52
N THR A 332 0.25 21.84 -2.36
CA THR A 332 0.86 23.16 -2.50
C THR A 332 2.12 23.10 -3.35
N GLY A 333 2.38 24.18 -4.11
CA GLY A 333 3.63 24.35 -4.85
C GLY A 333 3.85 23.35 -5.99
N LEU A 334 2.78 22.96 -6.71
CA LEU A 334 2.90 22.06 -7.86
C LEU A 334 3.62 22.76 -9.02
N THR A 335 4.87 22.38 -9.32
CA THR A 335 5.76 23.07 -10.29
C THR A 335 5.34 22.85 -11.74
N PRO A 336 4.86 23.83 -12.54
CA PRO A 336 4.26 23.63 -13.87
C PRO A 336 5.12 22.77 -14.81
N MET A 337 4.49 21.99 -15.71
CA MET A 337 5.24 21.14 -16.65
C MET A 337 6.03 21.99 -17.64
N LYS A 338 7.29 21.63 -17.91
CA LYS A 338 8.19 22.39 -18.79
C LYS A 338 7.67 22.54 -20.24
N ASN A 339 6.81 21.64 -20.72
CA ASN A 339 6.44 21.53 -22.15
C ASN A 339 4.93 21.60 -22.45
N SER A 340 4.07 21.98 -21.51
CA SER A 340 2.63 22.09 -21.78
C SER A 340 2.15 23.52 -21.61
N GLN A 341 1.66 24.12 -22.70
CA GLN A 341 0.81 25.33 -22.67
C GLN A 341 -0.49 25.11 -21.86
N PHE A 342 -0.76 23.86 -21.46
CA PHE A 342 -1.95 23.44 -20.73
C PHE A 342 -1.82 23.69 -19.22
N GLN A 343 -2.90 24.28 -18.69
CA GLN A 343 -3.15 24.46 -17.26
C GLN A 343 -3.33 23.10 -16.58
N ARG A 344 -2.85 22.96 -15.34
CA ARG A 344 -2.89 21.67 -14.63
C ARG A 344 -4.26 21.34 -14.06
N HIS A 345 -4.65 20.08 -14.18
CA HIS A 345 -5.88 19.52 -13.65
C HIS A 345 -5.54 18.43 -12.64
N ALA A 346 -5.29 18.81 -11.40
CA ALA A 346 -4.76 17.90 -10.39
C ALA A 346 -5.86 17.06 -9.72
N TYR A 347 -5.58 15.76 -9.57
CA TYR A 347 -6.36 14.85 -8.72
C TYR A 347 -5.47 13.82 -8.04
N THR A 348 -5.94 13.26 -6.93
CA THR A 348 -5.20 12.25 -6.17
C THR A 348 -5.88 10.89 -6.24
N VAL A 349 -5.06 9.85 -6.19
CA VAL A 349 -5.51 8.46 -6.10
C VAL A 349 -4.85 7.82 -4.88
N ALA A 350 -5.66 7.36 -3.94
CA ALA A 350 -5.24 6.67 -2.74
C ALA A 350 -5.59 5.18 -2.85
N LYS A 351 -4.64 4.31 -2.50
CA LYS A 351 -4.83 2.86 -2.51
C LYS A 351 -4.47 2.25 -1.16
N TYR A 352 -5.38 1.42 -0.65
CA TYR A 352 -5.10 0.49 0.44
C TYR A 352 -5.93 -0.80 0.28
N GLY A 353 -5.24 -1.93 0.17
CA GLY A 353 -5.83 -3.22 -0.14
C GLY A 353 -6.58 -3.20 -1.47
N ASN A 354 -7.79 -3.78 -1.48
CA ASN A 354 -8.62 -3.83 -2.68
C ASN A 354 -9.44 -2.56 -2.92
N LYS A 355 -9.42 -1.57 -2.03
CA LYS A 355 -10.20 -0.33 -2.16
C LYS A 355 -9.31 0.83 -2.59
N TRP A 356 -9.70 1.48 -3.67
CA TRP A 356 -9.05 2.64 -4.24
C TRP A 356 -9.99 3.84 -4.09
N ALA A 357 -9.44 5.01 -3.82
CA ALA A 357 -10.20 6.24 -3.76
C ALA A 357 -9.56 7.26 -4.70
N ARG A 358 -10.38 7.98 -5.45
CA ARG A 358 -9.99 9.09 -6.31
C ARG A 358 -10.69 10.34 -5.84
N THR A 359 -9.93 11.41 -5.65
CA THR A 359 -10.50 12.72 -5.35
C THR A 359 -11.01 13.43 -6.60
N ARG A 360 -11.84 14.45 -6.39
CA ARG A 360 -12.30 15.31 -7.49
C ARG A 360 -11.11 15.97 -8.19
N THR A 361 -11.27 16.31 -9.47
CA THR A 361 -10.25 17.06 -10.21
C THR A 361 -10.43 18.55 -9.98
N VAL A 362 -9.36 19.23 -9.52
CA VAL A 362 -9.32 20.69 -9.41
C VAL A 362 -8.58 21.24 -10.62
N VAL A 363 -9.25 22.10 -11.38
CA VAL A 363 -8.80 22.61 -12.67
C VAL A 363 -8.04 23.93 -12.48
N ASN A 364 -6.91 24.08 -13.18
CA ASN A 364 -6.09 25.29 -13.25
C ASN A 364 -5.72 25.87 -11.87
N ASN A 365 -5.24 25.02 -10.97
CA ASN A 365 -4.82 25.47 -9.64
C ASN A 365 -3.48 24.83 -9.25
N ALA A 366 -2.48 25.65 -8.95
CA ALA A 366 -1.16 25.20 -8.47
C ALA A 366 -1.18 24.71 -7.00
N SER A 367 -2.26 25.03 -6.28
CA SER A 367 -2.51 24.65 -4.89
C SER A 367 -3.94 24.12 -4.72
N PRO A 368 -4.26 22.94 -5.26
CA PRO A 368 -5.60 22.37 -5.22
C PRO A 368 -6.03 22.00 -3.79
N LYS A 369 -7.31 22.23 -3.47
CA LYS A 369 -7.95 21.82 -2.20
C LYS A 369 -9.08 20.82 -2.47
N TRP A 370 -8.97 19.63 -1.89
CA TRP A 370 -9.96 18.55 -2.02
C TRP A 370 -10.81 18.42 -0.76
N ASN A 371 -10.18 18.38 0.42
CA ASN A 371 -10.83 18.15 1.71
C ASN A 371 -11.75 16.91 1.73
N GLU A 372 -11.28 15.82 1.14
CA GLU A 372 -12.02 14.56 1.06
C GLU A 372 -11.48 13.54 2.06
N GLN A 373 -12.37 12.85 2.78
CA GLN A 373 -12.00 11.81 3.75
C GLN A 373 -12.32 10.42 3.23
N CYS A 374 -11.35 9.52 3.33
CA CYS A 374 -11.48 8.12 2.96
C CYS A 374 -11.13 7.21 4.15
N SER A 375 -11.81 6.07 4.25
CA SER A 375 -11.56 5.07 5.28
C SER A 375 -11.38 3.67 4.70
N TRP A 376 -10.48 2.89 5.31
CA TRP A 376 -10.18 1.51 4.94
C TRP A 376 -10.06 0.63 6.19
N ASP A 377 -10.35 -0.66 6.04
CA ASP A 377 -10.19 -1.63 7.12
C ASP A 377 -8.75 -2.18 7.14
N ILE A 378 -8.06 -2.02 8.28
CA ILE A 378 -6.70 -2.51 8.52
C ILE A 378 -6.78 -3.94 9.03
N TYR A 379 -6.17 -4.86 8.29
CA TYR A 379 -6.01 -6.26 8.72
C TYR A 379 -4.62 -6.55 9.28
N GLU A 380 -3.63 -5.75 8.89
CA GLU A 380 -2.25 -5.92 9.28
C GLU A 380 -1.53 -4.57 9.32
N LYS A 381 -0.79 -4.28 10.40
CA LYS A 381 -0.12 -2.97 10.57
C LYS A 381 1.17 -2.87 9.74
N CYS A 382 1.78 -3.99 9.38
CA CYS A 382 2.98 -4.02 8.53
C CYS A 382 2.62 -3.94 7.03
N THR A 383 1.72 -3.04 6.69
CA THR A 383 1.26 -2.75 5.33
C THR A 383 1.57 -1.30 4.97
N VAL A 384 1.56 -0.99 3.68
CA VAL A 384 1.89 0.34 3.18
C VAL A 384 0.68 0.97 2.50
N PHE A 385 0.37 2.20 2.90
CA PHE A 385 -0.63 3.03 2.24
C PHE A 385 0.04 3.85 1.13
N THR A 386 -0.52 3.87 -0.07
CA THR A 386 0.06 4.59 -1.22
C THR A 386 -0.91 5.66 -1.72
N ILE A 387 -0.42 6.88 -1.90
CA ILE A 387 -1.13 7.98 -2.57
C ILE A 387 -0.31 8.46 -3.75
N GLY A 388 -0.92 8.58 -4.92
CA GLY A 388 -0.34 9.20 -6.11
C GLY A 388 -1.10 10.48 -6.49
N LEU A 389 -0.38 11.46 -7.02
CA LEU A 389 -0.91 12.70 -7.58
C LEU A 389 -0.73 12.69 -9.09
N TYR A 390 -1.81 12.99 -9.82
CA TYR A 390 -1.88 12.88 -11.28
C TYR A 390 -2.47 14.16 -11.88
N ASP A 391 -2.06 14.44 -13.12
CA ASP A 391 -2.65 15.46 -13.98
C ASP A 391 -3.68 14.81 -14.91
N ASN A 392 -4.91 15.32 -14.90
CA ASN A 392 -6.06 14.76 -15.62
C ASN A 392 -6.11 15.31 -17.05
N HIS A 393 -5.62 14.55 -18.02
CA HIS A 393 -5.66 14.95 -19.43
C HIS A 393 -6.96 14.52 -20.12
N GLN A 394 -7.83 13.79 -19.41
CA GLN A 394 -9.16 13.38 -19.88
C GLN A 394 -10.15 14.55 -20.01
N LEU A 395 -9.78 15.74 -19.51
CA LEU A 395 -10.60 16.96 -19.61
C LEU A 395 -10.37 17.71 -20.92
N VAL A 396 -9.25 17.46 -21.59
CA VAL A 396 -8.96 18.04 -22.90
C VAL A 396 -9.67 17.20 -23.96
N VAL A 397 -10.70 17.77 -24.59
CA VAL A 397 -11.45 17.13 -25.67
C VAL A 397 -10.49 16.78 -26.81
N ASN A 398 -10.57 15.55 -27.33
CA ASN A 398 -9.79 15.01 -28.45
C ASN A 398 -8.27 14.82 -28.23
N SER A 399 -7.75 14.91 -27.01
CA SER A 399 -6.30 14.83 -26.81
C SER A 399 -5.73 13.43 -26.98
N GLY A 400 -6.48 12.37 -26.63
CA GLY A 400 -5.93 11.00 -26.58
C GLY A 400 -4.69 10.86 -25.69
N LEU A 401 -4.35 11.90 -24.91
CA LEU A 401 -3.14 11.99 -24.09
C LEU A 401 -3.35 11.23 -22.80
N ASP A 402 -2.33 10.49 -22.38
CA ASP A 402 -2.28 9.75 -21.13
C ASP A 402 -2.18 10.68 -19.91
N ASP A 403 -2.77 10.28 -18.78
CA ASP A 403 -2.66 11.03 -17.53
C ASP A 403 -1.20 11.03 -17.02
N VAL A 404 -0.65 12.20 -16.69
CA VAL A 404 0.75 12.34 -16.32
C VAL A 404 0.93 12.21 -14.80
N PRO A 405 1.80 11.30 -14.30
CA PRO A 405 2.12 11.21 -12.87
C PRO A 405 2.97 12.39 -12.41
N ILE A 406 2.52 13.10 -11.36
CA ILE A 406 3.28 14.19 -10.71
C ILE A 406 4.21 13.62 -9.64
N GLY A 407 3.74 12.58 -8.93
CA GLY A 407 4.54 11.83 -7.97
C GLY A 407 3.68 11.06 -6.96
N LYS A 408 4.34 10.31 -6.08
CA LYS A 408 3.68 9.41 -5.13
C LYS A 408 4.31 9.44 -3.74
N VAL A 409 3.49 9.21 -2.73
CA VAL A 409 3.85 9.16 -1.32
C VAL A 409 3.40 7.81 -0.77
N ARG A 410 4.33 7.06 -0.16
CA ARG A 410 4.08 5.74 0.43
C ARG A 410 4.30 5.81 1.92
N ILE A 411 3.28 5.50 2.71
CA ILE A 411 3.26 5.63 4.17
C ILE A 411 3.13 4.24 4.79
N PRO A 412 4.21 3.68 5.37
CA PRO A 412 4.12 2.44 6.14
C PRO A 412 3.28 2.65 7.40
N LEU A 413 2.25 1.84 7.59
CA LEU A 413 1.38 1.92 8.78
C LEU A 413 2.12 1.51 10.07
N SER A 414 3.25 0.83 9.96
CA SER A 414 4.13 0.49 11.08
C SER A 414 4.66 1.73 11.82
N LYS A 415 4.82 2.86 11.12
CA LYS A 415 5.28 4.15 11.69
C LYS A 415 4.19 4.96 12.37
N LEU A 416 2.92 4.61 12.16
CA LEU A 416 1.78 5.33 12.71
C LEU A 416 1.37 4.73 14.05
N ASP A 417 1.19 5.57 15.06
CA ASP A 417 0.60 5.17 16.32
C ASP A 417 -0.92 5.02 16.19
N TRP A 418 -1.50 4.12 16.98
CA TRP A 418 -2.94 3.95 17.05
C TRP A 418 -3.61 5.13 17.76
N ASN A 419 -4.81 5.50 17.30
CA ASN A 419 -5.66 6.59 17.79
C ASN A 419 -4.99 7.97 17.81
N LYS A 420 -3.90 8.15 17.06
CA LYS A 420 -3.17 9.40 16.93
C LYS A 420 -3.40 10.01 15.56
N ILE A 421 -3.64 11.32 15.54
CA ILE A 421 -3.83 12.08 14.29
C ILE A 421 -2.49 12.68 13.88
N TYR A 422 -2.06 12.37 12.68
CA TYR A 422 -0.87 12.93 12.05
C TYR A 422 -1.31 13.91 10.96
N THR A 423 -1.10 15.20 11.20
CA THR A 423 -1.34 16.26 10.22
C THR A 423 0.00 16.80 9.71
N GLY A 424 0.24 16.67 8.41
CA GLY A 424 1.51 17.08 7.81
C GLY A 424 1.43 17.42 6.33
N SER A 425 2.34 18.28 5.89
CA SER A 425 2.66 18.51 4.49
C SER A 425 3.80 17.57 4.09
N PHE A 426 3.51 16.60 3.24
CA PHE A 426 4.44 15.58 2.77
C PHE A 426 5.03 16.02 1.43
N PRO A 427 6.36 16.22 1.33
CA PRO A 427 6.96 16.60 0.06
C PRO A 427 6.87 15.46 -0.96
N ILE A 428 6.47 15.81 -2.19
CA ILE A 428 6.49 14.91 -3.33
C ILE A 428 7.86 15.01 -3.97
N LEU A 429 8.59 13.90 -3.93
CA LEU A 429 9.96 13.80 -4.38
C LEU A 429 10.00 12.88 -5.61
N VAL A 430 10.50 13.42 -6.72
CA VAL A 430 10.74 12.66 -7.94
C VAL A 430 12.23 12.62 -8.20
N LEU A 431 12.78 11.42 -8.30
CA LEU A 431 14.16 11.19 -8.67
C LEU A 431 14.25 11.09 -10.21
N GLY A 432 15.11 11.90 -10.83
CA GLY A 432 15.40 11.84 -12.26
C GLY A 432 16.91 11.99 -12.54
N LYS A 433 17.33 11.93 -13.81
CA LYS A 433 18.75 12.03 -14.22
C LYS A 433 19.46 13.28 -13.67
N GLU A 434 18.74 14.42 -13.65
CA GLU A 434 19.27 15.72 -13.18
C GLU A 434 19.33 15.87 -11.65
N GLY A 435 18.90 14.87 -10.88
CA GLY A 435 18.86 14.96 -9.42
C GLY A 435 17.47 14.72 -8.81
N LEU A 436 17.40 14.94 -7.49
CA LEU A 436 16.16 14.93 -6.75
C LEU A 436 15.40 16.25 -6.98
N LYS A 437 14.20 16.17 -7.57
CA LYS A 437 13.33 17.32 -7.76
C LYS A 437 12.13 17.23 -6.83
N LYS A 438 11.86 18.34 -6.13
CA LYS A 438 10.63 18.51 -5.34
C LYS A 438 9.56 19.06 -6.27
N THR A 439 8.54 18.27 -6.58
CA THR A 439 7.47 18.63 -7.52
C THR A 439 6.27 19.29 -6.84
N GLY A 440 6.20 19.22 -5.52
CA GLY A 440 5.20 19.88 -4.67
C GLY A 440 5.15 19.29 -3.26
N GLU A 441 4.15 19.67 -2.48
CA GLU A 441 3.85 19.06 -1.19
C GLU A 441 2.36 18.67 -1.12
N ILE A 442 2.04 17.50 -0.57
CA ILE A 442 0.66 17.03 -0.34
C ILE A 442 0.32 17.13 1.15
N GLN A 443 -0.80 17.75 1.47
CA GLN A 443 -1.28 17.95 2.84
C GLN A 443 -2.26 16.83 3.21
N LEU A 444 -1.91 16.07 4.24
CA LEU A 444 -2.67 14.89 4.67
C LEU A 444 -2.90 14.93 6.19
N ALA A 445 -4.07 14.43 6.59
CA ALA A 445 -4.41 14.10 7.97
C ALA A 445 -4.67 12.59 8.05
N ILE A 446 -3.88 11.86 8.83
CA ILE A 446 -3.94 10.39 8.90
C ILE A 446 -4.21 9.93 10.33
N ARG A 447 -5.14 9.00 10.50
CA ARG A 447 -5.47 8.38 11.79
C ARG A 447 -5.63 6.86 11.61
N CYS A 448 -4.91 6.08 12.41
CA CYS A 448 -5.18 4.65 12.56
C CYS A 448 -6.11 4.46 13.76
N ALA A 449 -7.41 4.30 13.55
CA ALA A 449 -8.39 4.10 14.60
C ALA A 449 -8.48 2.63 15.01
N ILE A 450 -8.48 2.35 16.31
CA ILE A 450 -8.82 1.02 16.84
C ILE A 450 -10.35 0.94 16.97
N PRO A 451 -11.01 -0.19 16.66
CA PRO A 451 -12.43 -0.34 16.90
C PRO A 451 -12.68 -0.22 18.41
N PRO A 452 -13.73 0.48 18.87
CA PRO A 452 -14.04 0.55 20.29
C PRO A 452 -14.17 -0.88 20.83
N PRO A 453 -13.56 -1.19 21.99
CA PRO A 453 -13.66 -2.53 22.56
C PRO A 453 -15.14 -2.82 22.77
N ALA A 454 -15.62 -3.95 22.24
CA ALA A 454 -17.02 -4.34 22.36
C ALA A 454 -17.47 -4.45 23.83
N TRP A 455 -16.51 -4.66 24.75
CA TRP A 455 -16.73 -4.76 26.19
C TRP A 455 -15.58 -4.08 26.96
N LEU A 456 -15.91 -3.24 27.95
CA LEU A 456 -14.99 -2.42 28.77
C LEU A 456 -13.90 -3.20 29.54
N PHE A 457 -14.00 -4.53 29.64
CA PHE A 457 -13.12 -5.36 30.48
C PHE A 457 -12.00 -6.10 29.72
N PHE A 458 -12.07 -6.21 28.38
CA PHE A 458 -11.00 -6.84 27.60
C PHE A 458 -10.04 -5.78 27.05
N SER A 459 -8.74 -6.02 27.24
CA SER A 459 -7.64 -5.29 26.57
C SER A 459 -7.86 -5.28 25.04
N PRO A 460 -7.14 -4.42 24.26
CA PRO A 460 -7.27 -4.38 22.81
C PRO A 460 -7.33 -5.81 22.26
N SER A 461 -8.36 -6.09 21.46
CA SER A 461 -8.85 -7.43 21.08
C SER A 461 -7.75 -8.50 20.99
N TYR A 462 -8.05 -9.76 21.33
CA TYR A 462 -7.14 -10.91 21.14
C TYR A 462 -6.40 -10.88 19.79
N PHE A 463 -7.07 -10.39 18.73
CA PHE A 463 -6.51 -10.15 17.41
C PHE A 463 -5.36 -9.13 17.39
N LEU A 464 -5.46 -8.00 18.09
CA LEU A 464 -4.39 -7.02 18.20
C LEU A 464 -3.18 -7.58 18.95
N ALA A 465 -3.41 -8.32 20.04
CA ALA A 465 -2.35 -8.94 20.84
C ALA A 465 -1.61 -10.06 20.10
N THR A 466 -2.33 -10.85 19.30
CA THR A 466 -1.75 -11.95 18.51
C THR A 466 -1.22 -11.50 17.15
N SER A 467 -1.60 -10.30 16.69
CA SER A 467 -1.18 -9.76 15.39
C SER A 467 0.32 -9.91 15.14
N PRO A 468 1.24 -9.55 16.06
CA PRO A 468 2.68 -9.56 15.77
C PRO A 468 3.27 -10.96 15.56
N PHE A 469 2.59 -12.00 16.04
CA PHE A 469 3.04 -13.40 15.93
C PHE A 469 2.39 -14.15 14.77
N ARG A 470 1.37 -13.55 14.13
CA ARG A 470 0.68 -14.15 12.97
C ARG A 470 1.60 -14.18 11.76
N TRP A 471 1.44 -15.22 10.92
CA TRP A 471 2.07 -15.26 9.61
C TRP A 471 1.58 -14.11 8.72
N MET A 472 2.53 -13.39 8.13
CA MET A 472 2.27 -12.25 7.26
C MET A 472 1.62 -12.70 5.95
N LEU A 473 2.10 -13.80 5.36
CA LEU A 473 1.51 -14.40 4.17
C LEU A 473 0.63 -15.61 4.53
N PRO A 474 -0.34 -15.97 3.69
CA PRO A 474 -1.07 -17.23 3.79
C PRO A 474 -0.13 -18.43 3.83
N LYS A 475 -0.53 -19.49 4.56
CA LYS A 475 0.28 -20.70 4.77
C LYS A 475 0.76 -21.37 3.48
N SER A 476 0.00 -21.25 2.39
CA SER A 476 0.32 -21.87 1.09
C SER A 476 1.61 -21.31 0.48
N HIS A 477 1.87 -20.00 0.62
CA HIS A 477 3.10 -19.35 0.15
C HIS A 477 4.37 -19.90 0.81
N TYR A 478 4.27 -20.45 2.02
CA TYR A 478 5.42 -21.07 2.69
C TYR A 478 5.56 -22.56 2.36
N LYS A 479 4.46 -23.28 2.17
CA LYS A 479 4.48 -24.72 1.85
C LYS A 479 4.92 -24.98 0.41
N ALA A 480 4.48 -24.15 -0.52
CA ALA A 480 4.82 -24.23 -1.94
C ALA A 480 5.11 -22.81 -2.45
N PRO A 481 6.35 -22.32 -2.29
CA PRO A 481 6.74 -20.99 -2.71
C PRO A 481 6.77 -20.88 -4.24
N LEU A 482 6.30 -19.74 -4.76
CA LEU A 482 6.43 -19.40 -6.17
C LEU A 482 7.88 -18.99 -6.48
N GLY A 483 8.38 -19.35 -7.67
CA GLY A 483 9.69 -18.91 -8.13
C GLY A 483 9.76 -17.39 -8.28
N LEU A 484 10.95 -16.78 -8.07
CA LEU A 484 11.10 -15.31 -8.09
C LEU A 484 10.74 -14.66 -9.44
N LEU A 485 11.08 -15.32 -10.56
CA LEU A 485 10.76 -14.84 -11.90
C LEU A 485 9.26 -15.03 -12.19
N GLN A 486 8.75 -16.23 -11.93
CA GLN A 486 7.33 -16.56 -12.07
C GLN A 486 6.42 -15.61 -11.28
N TYR A 487 6.85 -15.21 -10.08
CA TYR A 487 6.15 -14.23 -9.25
C TYR A 487 5.99 -12.87 -9.95
N GLU A 488 7.04 -12.34 -10.59
CA GLU A 488 6.97 -11.06 -11.28
C GLU A 488 6.09 -11.12 -12.53
N ASP A 489 6.15 -12.24 -13.27
CA ASP A 489 5.29 -12.47 -14.42
C ASP A 489 3.82 -12.51 -14.00
N LEU A 490 3.49 -13.29 -12.96
CA LEU A 490 2.14 -13.35 -12.40
C LEU A 490 1.66 -11.98 -11.89
N ARG A 491 2.54 -11.22 -11.22
CA ARG A 491 2.23 -9.87 -10.76
C ARG A 491 1.91 -8.93 -11.93
N SER A 492 2.69 -9.00 -13.01
CA SER A 492 2.42 -8.18 -14.21
C SER A 492 1.03 -8.50 -14.80
N LYS A 493 0.65 -9.80 -14.84
CA LYS A 493 -0.67 -10.25 -15.27
C LYS A 493 -1.79 -9.83 -14.32
N ALA A 494 -1.54 -9.83 -13.01
CA ALA A 494 -2.47 -9.29 -12.02
C ALA A 494 -2.75 -7.80 -12.25
N VAL A 495 -1.71 -7.01 -12.53
CA VAL A 495 -1.85 -5.58 -12.86
C VAL A 495 -2.67 -5.37 -14.12
N GLU A 496 -2.45 -6.15 -15.19
CA GLU A 496 -3.23 -6.09 -16.43
C GLU A 496 -4.73 -6.35 -16.17
N VAL A 497 -5.06 -7.38 -15.38
CA VAL A 497 -6.44 -7.70 -15.01
C VAL A 497 -7.08 -6.58 -14.20
N ILE A 498 -6.36 -5.96 -13.26
CA ILE A 498 -6.88 -4.82 -12.49
C ILE A 498 -7.12 -3.60 -13.40
N CYS A 499 -6.18 -3.28 -14.30
CA CYS A 499 -6.32 -2.21 -15.28
C CYS A 499 -7.60 -2.38 -16.11
N PHE A 500 -7.84 -3.59 -16.63
CA PHE A 500 -9.03 -3.88 -17.42
C PHE A 500 -10.34 -3.67 -16.63
N ASN A 501 -10.38 -4.02 -15.35
CA ASN A 501 -11.58 -3.84 -14.53
C ASN A 501 -11.79 -2.39 -14.09
N LEU A 502 -10.73 -1.67 -13.74
CA LEU A 502 -10.81 -0.26 -13.33
C LEU A 502 -11.04 0.70 -14.52
N ASN A 503 -10.73 0.29 -15.75
CA ASN A 503 -11.07 1.08 -16.93
C ASN A 503 -12.58 1.07 -17.27
N LYS A 504 -13.34 0.10 -16.72
CA LYS A 504 -14.80 0.00 -16.92
C LYS A 504 -15.61 0.93 -16.00
N THR A 505 -14.99 1.49 -14.97
CA THR A 505 -15.68 2.33 -13.99
C THR A 505 -15.85 3.76 -14.50
N VAL A 506 -16.79 4.50 -13.91
CA VAL A 506 -17.02 5.92 -14.19
C VAL A 506 -16.78 6.70 -12.90
N PRO A 507 -15.82 7.65 -12.87
CA PRO A 507 -14.90 8.00 -13.94
C PRO A 507 -13.85 6.93 -14.23
N LYS A 508 -13.31 6.93 -15.45
CA LYS A 508 -12.36 5.91 -15.89
C LYS A 508 -11.03 6.12 -15.18
N LEU A 509 -10.55 5.09 -14.48
CA LEU A 509 -9.19 5.05 -13.98
C LEU A 509 -8.33 4.37 -15.04
N ARG A 510 -7.53 5.17 -15.76
CA ARG A 510 -6.79 4.67 -16.92
C ARG A 510 -5.60 3.78 -16.52
N ASN A 511 -5.10 3.04 -17.50
CA ASN A 511 -4.11 1.99 -17.29
C ASN A 511 -2.77 2.55 -16.79
N GLU A 512 -2.36 3.73 -17.23
CA GLU A 512 -1.13 4.43 -16.84
C GLU A 512 -1.12 4.76 -15.35
N VAL A 513 -2.24 5.25 -14.81
CA VAL A 513 -2.41 5.59 -13.39
C VAL A 513 -2.30 4.34 -12.53
N VAL A 514 -3.01 3.27 -12.93
CA VAL A 514 -2.98 1.98 -12.23
C VAL A 514 -1.58 1.37 -12.27
N LYS A 515 -0.94 1.35 -13.45
CA LYS A 515 0.42 0.82 -13.61
C LYS A 515 1.45 1.61 -12.82
N ASP A 516 1.31 2.93 -12.71
CA ASP A 516 2.22 3.76 -11.92
C ASP A 516 2.03 3.56 -10.40
N MET A 517 0.78 3.51 -9.93
CA MET A 517 0.46 3.19 -8.53
C MET A 517 1.02 1.84 -8.11
N LEU A 518 0.86 0.82 -8.96
CA LEU A 518 1.35 -0.56 -8.73
C LEU A 518 2.80 -0.77 -9.19
N LYS A 519 3.48 0.28 -9.64
CA LYS A 519 4.85 0.18 -10.16
C LYS A 519 5.78 -0.32 -9.06
N PRO A 520 6.49 -1.46 -9.29
CA PRO A 520 7.43 -1.98 -8.33
C PRO A 520 8.61 -1.00 -8.15
N ARG A 521 9.35 -1.17 -7.06
CA ARG A 521 10.66 -0.54 -6.91
C ARG A 521 11.52 -0.93 -8.11
N SER A 522 12.23 0.01 -8.71
CA SER A 522 13.18 -0.35 -9.78
C SER A 522 14.19 -1.35 -9.20
N LYS A 523 14.20 -2.58 -9.76
CA LYS A 523 15.25 -3.59 -9.51
C LYS A 523 16.52 -3.29 -10.30
N ARG A 524 16.58 -2.12 -10.93
CA ARG A 524 17.76 -1.64 -11.62
C ARG A 524 18.91 -1.56 -10.63
N PHE A 525 20.08 -1.92 -11.11
CA PHE A 525 21.31 -1.73 -10.35
C PHE A 525 21.43 -0.26 -9.96
N SER A 526 21.73 0.01 -8.69
CA SER A 526 21.95 1.36 -8.19
C SER A 526 23.14 1.32 -7.25
N MET A 527 24.22 1.97 -7.66
CA MET A 527 25.45 2.08 -6.86
C MET A 527 25.17 2.78 -5.52
N ARG A 528 24.34 3.83 -5.54
CA ARG A 528 23.90 4.60 -4.38
C ARG A 528 23.27 3.72 -3.29
N ARG A 529 22.35 2.83 -3.69
CA ARG A 529 21.68 1.89 -2.77
C ARG A 529 22.64 0.85 -2.22
N THR A 530 23.55 0.35 -3.05
CA THR A 530 24.57 -0.61 -2.63
C THR A 530 25.47 -0.02 -1.55
N ILE A 531 25.95 1.21 -1.73
CA ILE A 531 26.74 1.93 -0.72
C ILE A 531 25.93 2.15 0.56
N ALA A 532 24.68 2.62 0.45
CA ALA A 532 23.82 2.84 1.62
C ALA A 532 23.58 1.56 2.43
N ASN A 533 23.33 0.43 1.76
CA ASN A 533 23.14 -0.87 2.41
C ASN A 533 24.43 -1.41 3.02
N PHE A 534 25.58 -1.22 2.37
CA PHE A 534 26.88 -1.57 2.93
C PHE A 534 27.18 -0.78 4.21
N GLU A 535 26.95 0.53 4.23
CA GLU A 535 27.15 1.35 5.44
C GLU A 535 26.19 0.99 6.58
N ARG A 536 24.95 0.57 6.26
CA ARG A 536 24.01 0.05 7.27
C ARG A 536 24.56 -1.23 7.92
N LEU A 537 25.13 -2.11 7.10
CA LEU A 537 25.75 -3.34 7.55
C LEU A 537 27.01 -3.06 8.40
N CYS A 538 27.90 -2.15 7.95
CA CYS A 538 29.06 -1.75 8.75
C CYS A 538 28.65 -1.11 10.09
N ARG A 539 27.63 -0.25 10.12
CA ARG A 539 27.11 0.32 11.38
C ARG A 539 26.62 -0.76 12.35
N PHE A 540 25.97 -1.80 11.85
CA PHE A 540 25.55 -2.94 12.66
C PHE A 540 26.75 -3.70 13.24
N PHE A 541 27.78 -3.99 12.42
CA PHE A 541 28.99 -4.65 12.90
C PHE A 541 29.79 -3.78 13.88
N MET A 542 29.86 -2.47 13.68
CA MET A 542 30.48 -1.54 14.63
C MET A 542 29.70 -1.48 15.95
N TRP A 543 28.37 -1.55 15.90
CA TRP A 543 27.55 -1.64 17.11
C TRP A 543 27.79 -2.96 17.87
N LEU A 544 27.95 -4.09 17.17
CA LEU A 544 28.32 -5.38 17.78
C LEU A 544 29.75 -5.38 18.34
N TYR A 545 30.70 -4.79 17.63
CA TYR A 545 32.11 -4.73 18.02
C TYR A 545 32.39 -3.69 19.11
N GLY A 546 31.60 -2.61 19.19
CA GLY A 546 31.81 -1.48 20.10
C GLY A 546 32.00 -1.87 21.57
N PRO A 547 31.16 -2.74 22.18
CA PRO A 547 31.35 -3.22 23.54
C PRO A 547 32.64 -4.03 23.72
N TYR A 548 33.00 -4.87 22.74
CA TYR A 548 34.24 -5.64 22.77
C TYR A 548 35.45 -4.72 22.66
N ALA A 549 35.45 -3.78 21.72
CA ALA A 549 36.51 -2.79 21.53
C ALA A 549 36.70 -1.90 22.76
N TRP A 550 35.59 -1.47 23.38
CA TRP A 550 35.62 -0.70 24.62
C TRP A 550 36.15 -1.52 25.80
N LEU A 551 35.74 -2.79 25.93
CA LEU A 551 36.27 -3.70 26.95
C LEU A 551 37.76 -3.95 26.76
N ASP A 552 38.19 -4.26 25.54
CA ASP A 552 39.59 -4.52 25.18
C ASP A 552 40.44 -3.27 25.42
N ALA A 553 39.98 -2.09 24.97
CA ALA A 553 40.65 -0.83 25.23
C ALA A 553 40.79 -0.52 26.74
N ASN A 554 39.76 -0.79 27.55
CA ASN A 554 39.84 -0.58 29.01
C ASN A 554 40.70 -1.64 29.73
N LEU A 555 40.70 -2.89 29.25
CA LEU A 555 41.53 -3.97 29.79
C LEU A 555 43.02 -3.71 29.55
N VAL A 556 43.35 -3.22 28.34
CA VAL A 556 44.72 -2.96 27.88
C VAL A 556 45.28 -1.62 28.40
N SER A 557 44.45 -0.59 28.54
CA SER A 557 44.90 0.76 28.95
C SER A 557 45.12 0.97 30.44
N THR A 558 44.65 0.07 31.31
CA THR A 558 44.83 0.21 32.77
C THR A 558 45.89 -0.76 33.29
N THR A 559 47.10 -0.21 33.53
CA THR A 559 48.23 -0.89 34.21
C THR A 559 48.08 -0.95 35.74
N ASP A 560 46.95 -0.50 36.29
CA ASP A 560 46.66 -0.53 37.73
C ASP A 560 46.15 -1.91 38.19
N VAL A 561 47.08 -2.76 38.64
CA VAL A 561 46.80 -4.06 39.27
C VAL A 561 45.88 -3.92 40.49
N GLY A 562 45.96 -2.80 41.21
CA GLY A 562 45.17 -2.53 42.41
C GLY A 562 43.66 -2.43 42.15
N ARG A 563 43.23 -1.76 41.07
CA ARG A 563 41.80 -1.66 40.74
C ARG A 563 41.25 -2.99 40.25
N LYS A 564 42.04 -3.79 39.54
CA LYS A 564 41.68 -5.16 39.12
C LYS A 564 41.56 -6.10 40.33
N ALA A 565 42.45 -6.00 41.31
CA ALA A 565 42.41 -6.78 42.55
C ALA A 565 41.28 -6.34 43.50
N VAL A 566 40.99 -5.04 43.60
CA VAL A 566 39.84 -4.52 44.38
C VAL A 566 38.52 -4.88 43.72
N THR A 567 38.41 -4.79 42.39
CA THR A 567 37.21 -5.22 41.67
C THR A 567 37.02 -6.73 41.79
N PHE A 568 38.10 -7.51 41.70
CA PHE A 568 38.09 -8.95 41.96
C PHE A 568 37.71 -9.27 43.41
N GLY A 569 38.24 -8.53 44.39
CA GLY A 569 37.94 -8.68 45.82
C GLY A 569 36.51 -8.28 46.19
N VAL A 570 35.97 -7.22 45.56
CA VAL A 570 34.58 -6.79 45.71
C VAL A 570 33.64 -7.79 45.04
N CYS A 571 33.96 -8.28 43.84
CA CYS A 571 33.21 -9.38 43.21
C CYS A 571 33.31 -10.69 44.02
N PHE A 572 34.45 -10.99 44.63
CA PHE A 572 34.66 -12.17 45.48
C PHE A 572 33.87 -12.07 46.79
N LEU A 573 33.88 -10.91 47.47
CA LEU A 573 33.09 -10.65 48.67
C LEU A 573 31.58 -10.59 48.40
N LEU A 574 31.16 -10.02 47.26
CA LEU A 574 29.76 -10.04 46.82
C LEU A 574 29.29 -11.44 46.41
N VAL A 575 30.16 -12.32 45.92
CA VAL A 575 29.80 -13.70 45.57
C VAL A 575 29.80 -14.63 46.80
N VAL A 576 30.70 -14.40 47.76
CA VAL A 576 30.89 -15.28 48.94
C VAL A 576 30.05 -14.84 50.14
N GLY A 577 29.93 -13.53 50.42
CA GLY A 577 29.19 -12.99 51.57
C GLY A 577 27.67 -12.86 51.39
N HIS A 578 27.20 -12.85 50.13
CA HIS A 578 25.78 -12.67 49.77
C HIS A 578 24.90 -13.87 50.13
N ARG A 579 25.47 -15.08 50.24
CA ARG A 579 24.71 -16.30 50.51
C ARG A 579 24.16 -16.41 51.94
N PHE A 580 24.78 -15.78 52.93
CA PHE A 580 24.34 -15.89 54.33
C PHE A 580 23.32 -14.81 54.73
N PHE A 581 23.41 -13.61 54.16
CA PHE A 581 22.53 -12.48 54.50
C PHE A 581 21.21 -12.46 53.71
N LEU A 582 21.19 -12.99 52.47
CA LEU A 582 19.99 -13.02 51.64
C LEU A 582 19.11 -14.25 51.86
N TRP A 583 19.63 -15.33 52.45
CA TRP A 583 18.78 -16.46 52.83
C TRP A 583 17.77 -16.09 53.94
N LEU A 584 18.07 -15.08 54.77
CA LEU A 584 17.18 -14.59 55.83
C LEU A 584 16.30 -13.38 55.42
N LEU A 585 16.71 -12.61 54.40
CA LEU A 585 15.96 -11.43 53.93
C LEU A 585 15.16 -11.65 52.65
N VAL A 586 15.61 -12.51 51.71
CA VAL A 586 15.00 -12.61 50.37
C VAL A 586 13.64 -13.25 50.40
N ASP A 587 13.40 -14.32 51.15
CA ASP A 587 12.08 -14.95 51.06
C ASP A 587 10.96 -14.04 51.58
N TRP A 588 11.20 -13.21 52.61
CA TRP A 588 10.19 -12.27 53.11
C TRP A 588 10.14 -10.95 52.34
N TRP A 589 11.28 -10.39 51.93
CA TRP A 589 11.34 -9.15 51.16
C TRP A 589 11.01 -9.35 49.69
N LEU A 590 11.19 -10.54 49.10
CA LEU A 590 10.84 -10.81 47.70
C LEU A 590 9.32 -10.93 47.53
N TYR A 591 8.58 -11.53 48.48
CA TYR A 591 7.10 -11.46 48.44
C TYR A 591 6.57 -10.04 48.71
N ALA A 592 7.19 -9.31 49.63
CA ALA A 592 6.84 -7.90 49.89
C ALA A 592 7.27 -6.95 48.76
N TYR A 593 8.38 -7.23 48.07
CA TYR A 593 8.89 -6.48 46.92
C TYR A 593 8.15 -6.88 45.65
N ILE A 594 7.77 -8.13 45.42
CA ILE A 594 6.92 -8.54 44.29
C ILE A 594 5.50 -7.98 44.50
N GLY A 595 4.95 -8.04 45.72
CA GLY A 595 3.69 -7.38 46.06
C GLY A 595 3.79 -5.86 45.95
N GLY A 596 4.88 -5.29 46.44
CA GLY A 596 5.20 -3.86 46.38
C GLY A 596 5.39 -3.37 44.95
N VAL A 597 6.17 -4.06 44.12
CA VAL A 597 6.39 -3.81 42.68
C VAL A 597 5.13 -4.12 41.89
N TYR A 598 4.30 -5.09 42.26
CA TYR A 598 3.00 -5.30 41.63
C TYR A 598 2.05 -4.14 41.94
N ILE A 599 2.02 -3.64 43.18
CA ILE A 599 1.26 -2.45 43.56
C ILE A 599 1.85 -1.20 42.89
N LEU A 600 3.17 -1.04 42.86
CA LEU A 600 3.87 0.09 42.23
C LEU A 600 3.77 0.03 40.72
N TYR A 601 3.69 -1.16 40.11
CA TYR A 601 3.39 -1.40 38.70
C TYR A 601 1.93 -1.12 38.42
N ARG A 602 0.99 -1.49 39.30
CA ARG A 602 -0.44 -1.16 39.16
C ARG A 602 -0.67 0.34 39.31
N VAL A 603 0.01 1.00 40.26
CA VAL A 603 0.01 2.44 40.47
C VAL A 603 0.75 3.15 39.35
N TYR A 604 1.92 2.69 38.90
CA TYR A 604 2.64 3.21 37.74
C TYR A 604 1.87 2.98 36.45
N LYS A 605 1.13 1.88 36.31
CA LYS A 605 0.25 1.60 35.16
C LYS A 605 -0.99 2.48 35.19
N LEU A 606 -1.62 2.68 36.35
CA LEU A 606 -2.72 3.64 36.52
C LEU A 606 -2.22 5.07 36.30
N ARG A 607 -1.04 5.41 36.82
CA ARG A 607 -0.40 6.72 36.69
C ARG A 607 0.16 6.93 35.30
N THR A 608 0.59 5.92 34.55
CA THR A 608 0.97 6.01 33.12
C THR A 608 -0.24 5.95 32.21
N VAL A 609 -1.35 5.32 32.58
CA VAL A 609 -2.61 5.44 31.85
C VAL A 609 -3.18 6.84 32.04
N ALA A 610 -3.18 7.36 33.28
CA ALA A 610 -3.57 8.74 33.58
C ALA A 610 -2.58 9.75 33.01
N PHE A 611 -1.26 9.53 33.14
CA PHE A 611 -0.22 10.38 32.57
C PHE A 611 -0.15 10.25 31.05
N ASN A 612 -0.42 9.11 30.42
CA ASN A 612 -0.59 9.01 28.96
C ASN A 612 -1.90 9.63 28.51
N MET A 613 -2.98 9.60 29.31
CA MET A 613 -4.20 10.37 29.03
C MET A 613 -3.94 11.88 29.12
N ILE A 614 -3.14 12.32 30.09
CA ILE A 614 -2.76 13.73 30.30
C ILE A 614 -1.68 14.18 29.30
N MET A 615 -0.72 13.32 28.96
CA MET A 615 0.40 13.57 28.02
C MET A 615 0.02 13.38 26.57
N ASN A 616 -0.93 12.51 26.21
CA ASN A 616 -1.49 12.51 24.84
C ASN A 616 -2.23 13.83 24.53
N ARG A 617 -2.58 14.62 25.56
CA ARG A 617 -3.09 15.97 25.39
C ARG A 617 -1.98 17.01 25.14
N SER A 618 -0.73 16.75 25.52
CA SER A 618 0.36 17.74 25.51
C SER A 618 1.59 17.38 24.66
N ASN A 619 1.81 16.11 24.30
CA ASN A 619 2.95 15.72 23.47
C ASN A 619 2.61 15.78 21.97
N PRO A 620 3.29 16.63 21.19
CA PRO A 620 3.17 16.57 19.74
C PRO A 620 3.61 15.19 19.24
N ALA A 621 2.95 14.70 18.19
CA ALA A 621 3.35 13.47 17.53
C ALA A 621 4.83 13.53 17.13
N THR A 622 5.56 12.43 17.31
CA THR A 622 6.89 12.26 16.73
C THR A 622 6.81 12.61 15.24
N PRO A 623 7.72 13.46 14.72
CA PRO A 623 7.67 13.84 13.33
C PRO A 623 7.79 12.59 12.48
N LEU A 624 6.80 12.34 11.61
CA LEU A 624 6.90 11.26 10.66
C LEU A 624 8.09 11.55 9.76
N VAL A 625 9.07 10.64 9.72
CA VAL A 625 10.15 10.68 8.74
C VAL A 625 9.86 9.61 7.71
N LEU A 626 9.39 10.05 6.56
CA LEU A 626 9.07 9.14 5.46
C LEU A 626 10.31 8.78 4.66
N VAL A 627 11.21 9.75 4.50
CA VAL A 627 12.37 9.70 3.63
C VAL A 627 13.55 10.33 4.33
N ASP A 628 14.70 9.66 4.26
CA ASP A 628 15.96 10.18 4.76
C ASP A 628 16.95 10.37 3.59
N LEU A 629 17.30 11.63 3.31
CA LEU A 629 18.20 12.00 2.22
C LEU A 629 19.65 11.57 2.48
N LYS A 630 20.09 11.59 3.75
CA LYS A 630 21.43 11.15 4.16
C LYS A 630 21.58 9.66 3.91
N LEU A 631 20.60 8.89 4.37
CA LEU A 631 20.57 7.45 4.14
C LEU A 631 20.45 7.11 2.66
N SER A 632 19.69 7.91 1.92
CA SER A 632 19.55 7.77 0.46
C SER A 632 20.78 8.24 -0.33
N LYS A 633 21.78 8.87 0.31
CA LYS A 633 22.96 9.48 -0.35
C LYS A 633 22.59 10.52 -1.42
N LEU A 634 21.56 11.33 -1.14
CA LEU A 634 21.06 12.37 -2.05
C LEU A 634 21.35 13.80 -1.57
N ASP A 635 22.06 13.97 -0.44
CA ASP A 635 22.49 15.29 0.06
C ASP A 635 23.52 15.96 -0.87
N SER A 636 24.40 15.18 -1.50
CA SER A 636 25.35 15.60 -2.54
C SER A 636 25.36 14.59 -3.70
N PRO A 637 24.40 14.71 -4.65
CA PRO A 637 24.25 13.71 -5.71
C PRO A 637 25.39 13.82 -6.72
N ASN A 638 26.16 12.74 -6.89
CA ASN A 638 27.02 12.59 -8.06
C ASN A 638 26.13 12.28 -9.27
N LEU A 639 26.04 13.23 -10.21
CA LEU A 639 25.14 13.15 -11.37
C LEU A 639 25.40 11.89 -12.23
N ASP A 640 26.65 11.46 -12.37
CA ASP A 640 26.99 10.24 -13.11
C ASP A 640 26.45 8.96 -12.43
N ILE A 641 26.50 8.86 -11.09
CA ILE A 641 25.90 7.72 -10.35
C ILE A 641 24.39 7.68 -10.56
N LEU A 642 23.78 8.86 -10.65
CA LEU A 642 22.35 8.96 -10.83
C LEU A 642 21.93 8.63 -12.26
N ASP A 643 22.69 9.11 -13.25
CA ASP A 643 22.48 8.76 -14.65
C ASP A 643 22.65 7.25 -14.90
N GLU A 644 23.62 6.60 -14.25
CA GLU A 644 23.79 5.13 -14.25
C GLU A 644 22.53 4.39 -13.72
N GLU A 645 21.84 4.91 -12.69
CA GLU A 645 20.60 4.29 -12.16
C GLU A 645 19.43 4.34 -13.18
N PHE A 646 19.45 5.33 -14.08
CA PHE A 646 18.43 5.50 -15.12
C PHE A 646 18.79 4.86 -16.46
N ASP A 647 20.01 4.39 -16.63
CA ASP A 647 20.48 3.69 -17.82
C ASP A 647 19.70 2.39 -18.08
N SER A 648 19.57 2.02 -19.35
CA SER A 648 18.94 0.77 -19.76
C SER A 648 19.90 -0.41 -19.57
N MET A 649 19.35 -1.62 -19.60
CA MET A 649 20.15 -2.85 -19.72
C MET A 649 19.75 -3.51 -21.04
N PRO A 650 20.63 -3.62 -22.05
CA PRO A 650 22.03 -3.16 -22.09
C PRO A 650 22.20 -1.62 -22.03
N SER A 651 23.40 -1.17 -21.62
CA SER A 651 23.72 0.26 -21.43
C SER A 651 23.49 1.05 -22.71
N SER A 652 22.91 2.23 -22.58
CA SER A 652 22.70 3.18 -23.67
C SER A 652 23.92 4.07 -23.94
N GLU A 653 24.90 4.07 -23.03
CA GLU A 653 26.11 4.85 -23.15
C GLU A 653 27.11 4.22 -24.13
N SER A 654 27.56 4.99 -25.11
CA SER A 654 28.56 4.56 -26.10
C SER A 654 30.00 4.96 -25.74
N ASP A 655 30.20 5.86 -24.77
CA ASP A 655 31.53 6.34 -24.39
C ASP A 655 32.30 5.31 -23.56
N VAL A 656 33.41 4.82 -24.12
CA VAL A 656 34.28 3.82 -23.51
C VAL A 656 34.93 4.33 -22.21
N TYR A 657 35.24 5.63 -22.12
CA TYR A 657 35.89 6.18 -20.93
C TYR A 657 34.92 6.17 -19.73
N VAL A 658 33.67 6.57 -19.94
CA VAL A 658 32.62 6.56 -18.91
C VAL A 658 32.34 5.13 -18.45
N LEU A 659 32.23 4.18 -19.38
CA LEU A 659 32.03 2.77 -19.06
C LEU A 659 33.20 2.19 -18.25
N ARG A 660 34.45 2.49 -18.64
CA ARG A 660 35.65 2.05 -17.90
C ARG A 660 35.67 2.62 -16.49
N MET A 661 35.36 3.91 -16.35
CA MET A 661 35.30 4.58 -15.05
C MET A 661 34.20 3.99 -14.14
N ARG A 662 33.01 3.70 -14.68
CA ARG A 662 31.91 3.02 -13.96
C ARG A 662 32.31 1.61 -13.51
N TYR A 663 32.96 0.84 -14.39
CA TYR A 663 33.48 -0.49 -14.08
C TYR A 663 34.55 -0.45 -12.97
N ASP A 664 35.54 0.44 -13.08
CA ASP A 664 36.60 0.57 -12.07
C ASP A 664 36.04 0.99 -10.71
N ARG A 665 35.01 1.85 -10.69
CA ARG A 665 34.28 2.22 -9.46
C ARG A 665 33.55 1.03 -8.85
N MET A 666 32.84 0.24 -9.66
CA MET A 666 32.18 -0.99 -9.20
C MET A 666 33.20 -1.97 -8.63
N ARG A 667 34.34 -2.15 -9.30
CA ARG A 667 35.44 -3.02 -8.87
C ARG A 667 36.01 -2.60 -7.51
N LYS A 668 36.24 -1.30 -7.29
CA LYS A 668 36.68 -0.77 -5.98
C LYS A 668 35.68 -1.03 -4.85
N MET A 669 34.38 -0.97 -5.12
CA MET A 669 33.36 -1.33 -4.13
C MET A 669 33.32 -2.85 -3.90
N GLY A 670 33.45 -3.63 -4.98
CA GLY A 670 33.60 -5.08 -4.91
C GLY A 670 34.80 -5.50 -4.05
N GLU A 671 35.93 -4.82 -4.18
CA GLU A 671 37.12 -5.03 -3.35
C GLU A 671 36.83 -4.83 -1.85
N LYS A 672 36.13 -3.74 -1.47
CA LYS A 672 35.74 -3.50 -0.08
C LYS A 672 34.81 -4.58 0.46
N ILE A 673 33.84 -5.01 -0.34
CA ILE A 673 32.92 -6.10 0.05
C ILE A 673 33.68 -7.42 0.18
N MET A 674 34.59 -7.69 -0.76
CA MET A 674 35.44 -8.89 -0.74
C MET A 674 36.31 -8.94 0.51
N LEU A 675 36.94 -7.83 0.90
CA LEU A 675 37.73 -7.75 2.13
C LEU A 675 36.88 -8.04 3.36
N LEU A 676 35.70 -7.41 3.48
CA LEU A 676 34.81 -7.65 4.63
C LEU A 676 34.30 -9.10 4.70
N VAL A 677 33.94 -9.68 3.56
CA VAL A 677 33.53 -11.09 3.46
C VAL A 677 34.70 -12.02 3.79
N GLY A 678 35.91 -11.69 3.36
CA GLY A 678 37.14 -12.43 3.69
C GLY A 678 37.48 -12.39 5.18
N ASP A 679 37.36 -11.22 5.82
CA ASP A 679 37.54 -11.08 7.27
C ASP A 679 36.48 -11.89 8.03
N PHE A 680 35.21 -11.80 7.62
CA PHE A 680 34.13 -12.56 8.22
C PHE A 680 34.34 -14.08 8.07
N ALA A 681 34.74 -14.54 6.87
CA ALA A 681 35.08 -15.93 6.62
C ALA A 681 36.23 -16.39 7.52
N SER A 682 37.29 -15.61 7.63
CA SER A 682 38.43 -15.90 8.51
C SER A 682 38.02 -16.01 9.99
N GLN A 683 37.12 -15.15 10.47
CA GLN A 683 36.60 -15.25 11.84
C GLN A 683 35.73 -16.51 12.02
N CYS A 684 34.89 -16.85 11.04
CA CYS A 684 34.11 -18.09 11.07
C CYS A 684 35.01 -19.33 11.05
N GLU A 685 36.09 -19.32 10.28
CA GLU A 685 37.08 -20.40 10.25
C GLU A 685 37.83 -20.51 11.58
N ARG A 686 38.19 -19.40 12.22
CA ARG A 686 38.79 -19.40 13.57
C ARG A 686 37.83 -19.93 14.63
N LEU A 687 36.55 -19.59 14.54
CA LEU A 687 35.50 -20.16 15.41
C LEU A 687 35.29 -21.65 15.14
N GLN A 688 35.37 -22.08 13.89
CA GLN A 688 35.28 -23.49 13.53
C GLN A 688 36.52 -24.27 14.00
N ALA A 689 37.71 -23.68 13.88
CA ALA A 689 38.96 -24.25 14.36
C ALA A 689 38.97 -24.33 15.89
N SER A 690 38.50 -23.31 16.60
CA SER A 690 38.36 -23.36 18.06
C SER A 690 37.33 -24.40 18.50
N TRP A 691 36.24 -24.57 17.74
CA TRP A 691 35.27 -25.64 17.97
C TRP A 691 35.88 -27.04 17.78
N ARG A 692 36.66 -27.26 16.72
CA ARG A 692 37.38 -28.53 16.48
C ARG A 692 38.41 -28.82 17.56
N LEU A 693 39.19 -27.82 17.95
CA LEU A 693 40.19 -27.94 19.02
C LEU A 693 39.54 -28.26 20.38
N CYS A 694 38.32 -27.74 20.61
CA CYS A 694 37.49 -28.14 21.74
C CYS A 694 37.10 -29.63 21.62
N THR A 695 36.63 -30.09 20.45
CA THR A 695 36.17 -31.48 20.29
C THR A 695 37.28 -32.53 20.33
N ASP A 696 38.48 -32.21 19.86
CA ASP A 696 39.61 -33.16 19.79
C ASP A 696 40.39 -33.29 21.12
N HIS A 697 40.38 -32.26 21.98
CA HIS A 697 41.04 -32.28 23.28
C HIS A 697 40.03 -32.29 24.43
N ILE A 698 39.75 -33.49 24.96
CA ILE A 698 38.88 -33.71 26.14
C ILE A 698 39.24 -32.79 27.32
N VAL A 699 40.51 -32.46 27.52
CA VAL A 699 40.95 -31.54 28.59
C VAL A 699 40.46 -30.10 28.38
N VAL A 700 40.39 -29.62 27.13
CA VAL A 700 39.87 -28.27 26.81
C VAL A 700 38.35 -28.23 26.98
N VAL A 701 37.64 -29.31 26.63
CA VAL A 701 36.22 -29.48 26.97
C VAL A 701 36.04 -29.53 28.48
N ILE A 702 36.85 -30.27 29.23
CA ILE A 702 36.77 -30.32 30.69
C ILE A 702 37.06 -28.95 31.28
N CYS A 703 38.03 -28.19 30.78
CA CYS A 703 38.32 -26.83 31.24
C CYS A 703 37.21 -25.84 30.87
N LEU A 704 36.63 -25.90 29.66
CA LEU A 704 35.49 -25.06 29.27
C LEU A 704 34.19 -25.50 29.94
N VAL A 705 34.05 -26.78 30.31
CA VAL A 705 32.97 -27.31 31.11
C VAL A 705 33.20 -26.97 32.58
N PHE A 706 34.42 -26.89 33.11
CA PHE A 706 34.70 -26.46 34.49
C PHE A 706 34.65 -24.94 34.65
N LEU A 707 35.09 -24.19 33.65
CA LEU A 707 35.04 -22.74 33.59
C LEU A 707 33.64 -22.29 33.21
N GLY A 708 32.98 -23.02 32.30
CA GLY A 708 31.56 -22.93 32.02
C GLY A 708 30.70 -23.39 33.20
N TYR A 709 31.06 -24.44 33.94
CA TYR A 709 30.41 -24.88 35.19
C TYR A 709 30.68 -23.91 36.33
N GLY A 710 31.84 -23.25 36.36
CA GLY A 710 32.18 -22.17 37.27
C GLY A 710 31.37 -20.91 36.99
N VAL A 711 31.23 -20.54 35.71
CA VAL A 711 30.37 -19.44 35.24
C VAL A 711 28.89 -19.79 35.40
N LEU A 712 28.48 -21.03 35.15
CA LEU A 712 27.13 -21.57 35.38
C LEU A 712 26.83 -21.71 36.87
N ARG A 713 27.82 -22.03 37.73
CA ARG A 713 27.75 -22.02 39.21
C ARG A 713 27.62 -20.60 39.75
N LEU A 714 28.34 -19.66 39.16
CA LEU A 714 28.25 -18.22 39.44
C LEU A 714 26.92 -17.63 38.97
N LEU A 715 26.33 -18.17 37.90
CA LEU A 715 24.98 -17.86 37.43
C LEU A 715 23.89 -18.70 38.14
N GLN A 716 24.23 -19.75 38.90
CA GLN A 716 23.29 -20.80 39.35
C GLN A 716 22.40 -20.42 40.53
N SER A 717 22.49 -19.22 41.11
CA SER A 717 21.46 -18.81 42.07
C SER A 717 20.20 -18.25 41.39
N GLU A 718 20.20 -18.05 40.06
CA GLU A 718 19.03 -17.57 39.28
C GLU A 718 18.81 -18.35 37.96
N THR A 719 19.73 -19.23 37.53
CA THR A 719 19.68 -19.85 36.19
C THR A 719 19.30 -21.33 36.14
N GLU A 720 18.81 -21.93 37.24
CA GLU A 720 18.28 -23.30 37.13
C GLU A 720 17.05 -23.34 36.19
N TYR A 721 16.23 -22.29 36.21
CA TYR A 721 15.10 -22.10 35.29
C TYR A 721 15.54 -21.75 33.87
N VAL A 722 16.61 -20.96 33.71
CA VAL A 722 17.14 -20.58 32.39
C VAL A 722 17.80 -21.79 31.73
N PHE A 723 18.57 -22.59 32.46
CA PHE A 723 19.16 -23.82 31.95
C PHE A 723 18.09 -24.88 31.67
N LYS A 724 17.13 -25.11 32.57
CA LYS A 724 16.01 -26.02 32.29
C LYS A 724 15.18 -25.54 31.10
N SER A 725 14.95 -24.24 30.92
CA SER A 725 14.20 -23.72 29.78
C SER A 725 15.00 -23.75 28.47
N VAL A 726 16.30 -23.44 28.48
CA VAL A 726 17.19 -23.56 27.31
C VAL A 726 17.39 -25.02 26.93
N LEU A 727 17.57 -25.92 27.90
CA LEU A 727 17.64 -27.36 27.70
C LEU A 727 16.30 -27.90 27.19
N LEU A 728 15.15 -27.41 27.67
CA LEU A 728 13.83 -27.80 27.19
C LEU A 728 13.53 -27.22 25.80
N LEU A 729 14.03 -26.02 25.47
CA LEU A 729 14.02 -25.46 24.11
C LEU A 729 14.93 -26.26 23.17
N PHE A 730 16.10 -26.70 23.65
CA PHE A 730 17.03 -27.52 22.89
C PHE A 730 16.47 -28.93 22.67
N ILE A 731 15.95 -29.58 23.72
CA ILE A 731 15.28 -30.89 23.67
C ILE A 731 14.03 -30.81 22.79
N SER A 732 13.22 -29.76 22.89
CA SER A 732 12.04 -29.59 22.02
C SER A 732 12.41 -29.34 20.56
N TYR A 733 13.52 -28.62 20.30
CA TYR A 733 14.09 -28.46 18.97
C TYR A 733 14.61 -29.80 18.42
N TRP A 734 15.39 -30.53 19.21
CA TRP A 734 16.05 -31.79 18.84
C TRP A 734 15.07 -32.94 18.64
N LEU A 735 14.04 -33.05 19.51
CA LEU A 735 12.94 -33.99 19.37
C LEU A 735 12.00 -33.67 18.17
N LYS A 736 12.25 -32.57 17.44
CA LYS A 736 11.39 -32.09 16.34
C LYS A 736 9.92 -32.17 16.72
N PHE A 737 9.61 -31.62 17.88
CA PHE A 737 8.28 -31.59 18.47
C PHE A 737 7.29 -30.98 17.42
N PRO A 738 5.97 -31.27 17.38
CA PRO A 738 5.10 -31.01 16.22
C PRO A 738 5.08 -29.57 15.68
N TRP A 739 5.14 -28.56 16.55
CA TRP A 739 5.42 -27.13 16.27
C TRP A 739 6.62 -26.86 15.33
N HIS A 740 7.67 -27.68 15.32
CA HIS A 740 8.85 -27.56 14.43
C HIS A 740 8.77 -28.41 13.15
N ARG A 741 7.78 -29.30 13.01
CA ARG A 741 7.62 -30.17 11.82
C ARG A 741 6.95 -29.48 10.63
N TYR A 742 6.33 -28.34 10.85
CA TYR A 742 5.68 -27.59 9.78
C TYR A 742 6.73 -26.71 9.08
N GLY A 743 6.78 -26.75 7.74
CA GLY A 743 7.59 -25.84 6.90
C GLY A 743 7.17 -24.37 6.96
N LEU A 744 6.68 -23.91 8.11
CA LEU A 744 6.21 -22.57 8.38
C LEU A 744 7.28 -21.81 9.18
N PRO A 745 7.47 -20.50 8.92
CA PRO A 745 8.41 -19.70 9.70
C PRO A 745 7.95 -19.58 11.15
N SER A 746 8.91 -19.62 12.08
CA SER A 746 8.65 -19.46 13.52
C SER A 746 7.98 -18.13 13.84
N ALA A 747 7.19 -18.10 14.93
CA ALA A 747 6.54 -16.88 15.40
C ALA A 747 7.55 -15.75 15.67
N THR A 748 8.73 -16.09 16.20
CA THR A 748 9.84 -15.14 16.44
C THR A 748 10.39 -14.54 15.14
N LYS A 749 10.56 -15.36 14.09
CA LYS A 749 11.00 -14.87 12.77
C LYS A 749 9.97 -13.92 12.15
N ASN A 750 8.68 -14.18 12.33
CA ASN A 750 7.62 -13.29 11.85
C ASN A 750 7.55 -12.00 12.66
N TYR A 751 7.71 -12.08 13.98
CA TYR A 751 7.80 -10.92 14.86
C TYR A 751 8.94 -9.99 14.43
N ILE A 752 10.13 -10.56 14.16
CA ILE A 752 11.29 -9.77 13.71
C ILE A 752 11.04 -9.12 12.35
N ARG A 753 10.41 -9.83 11.40
CA ARG A 753 10.08 -9.30 10.06
C ARG A 753 9.14 -8.09 10.09
N ARG A 754 8.40 -7.89 11.18
CA ARG A 754 7.43 -6.80 11.34
C ARG A 754 8.06 -5.50 11.84
N PHE A 755 9.30 -5.55 12.35
CA PHE A 755 9.99 -4.33 12.75
C PHE A 755 10.23 -3.43 11.55
N SER A 756 10.09 -2.12 11.77
CA SER A 756 10.36 -1.12 10.74
C SER A 756 11.81 -1.23 10.30
N SER A 757 12.01 -1.38 8.99
CA SER A 757 13.34 -1.37 8.41
C SER A 757 13.70 0.07 7.98
N HIS A 758 14.98 0.43 8.09
CA HIS A 758 15.46 1.69 7.51
C HIS A 758 15.49 1.67 5.97
N GLU A 759 15.18 0.53 5.33
CA GLU A 759 15.12 0.44 3.88
C GLU A 759 13.95 1.25 3.29
N ASP A 760 12.87 1.37 4.07
CA ASP A 760 11.67 2.16 3.70
C ASP A 760 11.96 3.66 3.60
N LEU A 761 13.07 4.13 4.20
CA LEU A 761 13.50 5.53 4.18
C LEU A 761 14.30 5.90 2.93
N ILE A 762 14.71 4.92 2.12
CA ILE A 762 15.56 5.13 0.95
C ILE A 762 14.69 5.48 -0.28
N ILE A 763 14.93 6.64 -0.92
CA ILE A 763 14.24 7.06 -2.15
C ILE A 763 14.65 6.21 -3.35
N THR A 764 13.68 5.92 -4.22
CA THR A 764 13.80 5.01 -5.37
C THR A 764 13.27 5.59 -6.66
#